data_AF-A0A2E8S0S2-F1
#
_entry.id   AF-A0A2E8S0S2-F1
#
_cell.length_a   1.000
_cell.length_b   1.000
_cell.length_c   1.000
_cell.angle_alpha   90.00
_cell.angle_beta   90.00
_cell.angle_gamma   90.00
#
_symmetry.space_group_name_H-M   'P 1'
#
loop_
_entity.id
_entity.type
_entity.pdbx_description
1 polymer ?
#
loop_
_entity_poly.entity_id
_entity_poly.type
_entity_poly.pdbx_seq_one_letter_code
_entity_poly.pdbx_strand_id
1 'polypeptide(L)'
;MEQPVCSEVGAACGEQYVEEQTCEATGATASVWCHMSGVCAGIGDANECNLDTGAICDDPCGVGVVDTICSEVGADCSEHYPEIQTCAITGADTVVQCHKYGSCTGVGDGSQCSWGQGSWCEDPCAFSNPPDEQFCQEVGSPCEVHYADLQTCATNGVTVAVACKKYGNCLAMGDASQCSEGEGSVCDDPCLNAATDPTPVCVATDLACQDHYVEVQTCAPTGDQVAVWCHKYGTCLGPGDGAACTWGDGSWCDDPCADLIFGAEPVCTGLDGVPCEDHFAALKTCKDTGVIQQVWCHKKGTCLSGEEETPTCGWGEGSWCEDPCGGPALDACGANPPCDGDAICSNGACVEPDVHPGGTCGNTRPVDAVPFVATGSTAGSPDNFSYAAGSCPGVLNGWGSGAPDHIYQFVPSVSSTYSIRLTPSFDGHLYLIKGCDSAAEGCQIASQEVGVGMVEELDFPLQAGASMYIIVDGAEASDNPALNSGDYILSVEDCGSLCSDPPESNLDVMVLVFDPVLEALGGLRLSEVMGWADPVSMSLQLAEELEAAASGTVKINFVKWAWTNAFPQQADGFVYSDEDYLAGEWHLPEVADYSWLLSRYGIRELVNSGKVDEVWVWGGPHFGLAGATMMGASDSYWLLGPGVNGVDLDQRIILMGFPLHRTVEGALHTFGHRIEGIMAHVYGSWDNELSHAWDQFTAIEKDHPGQAACGTVHYPPNGVSDGNYANPGAVPSTCEEWPNYPELTGVTTNVSGNTWGASTIGGFEFQYLRWWIGNLPRSTGETDEKQNNWWRYIIDFVSYD
;
A
#
# COMPACT_ATOMS: atom_id res chain seq x y z
N MET A 1 -36.73 12.66 -35.25
CA MET A 1 -37.24 13.90 -34.62
C MET A 1 -38.73 13.72 -34.36
N GLU A 2 -39.07 13.14 -33.22
CA GLU A 2 -40.40 13.34 -32.63
C GLU A 2 -40.38 14.74 -32.00
N GLN A 3 -41.41 15.56 -32.24
CA GLN A 3 -41.48 16.89 -31.65
C GLN A 3 -41.93 16.79 -30.18
N PRO A 4 -41.36 17.59 -29.25
CA PRO A 4 -41.77 17.55 -27.86
C PRO A 4 -43.23 17.98 -27.72
N VAL A 5 -44.00 17.23 -26.93
CA VAL A 5 -45.41 17.52 -26.59
C VAL A 5 -45.47 17.88 -25.12
N CYS A 6 -45.93 19.09 -24.81
CA CYS A 6 -46.12 19.54 -23.43
C CYS A 6 -47.45 19.00 -22.87
N SER A 7 -47.37 18.07 -21.92
CA SER A 7 -48.56 17.46 -21.29
C SER A 7 -49.18 18.32 -20.19
N GLU A 8 -48.39 19.16 -19.52
CA GLU A 8 -48.85 20.07 -18.46
C GLU A 8 -47.92 21.29 -18.33
N VAL A 9 -48.48 22.42 -17.85
CA VAL A 9 -47.71 23.65 -17.61
C VAL A 9 -46.76 23.42 -16.43
N GLY A 10 -45.48 23.70 -16.62
CA GLY A 10 -44.43 23.42 -15.63
C GLY A 10 -43.72 22.07 -15.79
N ALA A 11 -44.17 21.20 -16.70
CA ALA A 11 -43.43 19.98 -17.02
C ALA A 11 -42.11 20.26 -17.74
N ALA A 12 -41.13 19.40 -17.51
CA ALA A 12 -39.88 19.40 -18.26
C ALA A 12 -40.12 19.02 -19.73
N CYS A 13 -39.46 19.72 -20.64
CA CYS A 13 -39.48 19.46 -22.07
C CYS A 13 -38.07 19.62 -22.65
N GLY A 14 -37.78 19.00 -23.80
CA GLY A 14 -36.47 19.13 -24.43
C GLY A 14 -36.43 18.68 -25.88
N GLU A 15 -35.39 19.09 -26.58
CA GLU A 15 -35.10 18.69 -27.96
C GLU A 15 -33.69 18.12 -28.08
N GLN A 16 -33.55 17.12 -28.95
CA GLN A 16 -32.26 16.55 -29.37
C GLN A 16 -31.97 16.94 -30.80
N TYR A 17 -30.77 17.47 -31.05
CA TYR A 17 -30.25 17.73 -32.39
C TYR A 17 -28.78 17.32 -32.49
N VAL A 18 -28.29 17.17 -33.71
CA VAL A 18 -26.90 16.79 -33.97
C VAL A 18 -26.14 17.99 -34.53
N GLU A 19 -24.98 18.29 -33.98
CA GLU A 19 -24.07 19.36 -34.43
C GLU A 19 -22.65 18.80 -34.63
N GLU A 20 -21.86 19.37 -35.53
CA GLU A 20 -20.44 18.99 -35.70
C GLU A 20 -19.55 19.82 -34.77
N GLN A 21 -18.75 19.14 -33.95
CA GLN A 21 -17.76 19.77 -33.06
C GLN A 21 -16.36 19.22 -33.31
N THR A 22 -15.33 20.03 -33.02
CA THR A 22 -13.91 19.69 -33.24
C THR A 22 -13.17 19.68 -31.91
N CYS A 23 -12.54 18.54 -31.58
CA CYS A 23 -11.75 18.38 -30.35
C CYS A 23 -10.45 19.21 -30.48
N GLU A 24 -10.23 20.21 -29.61
CA GLU A 24 -9.08 21.12 -29.71
C GLU A 24 -7.73 20.41 -29.50
N ALA A 25 -7.71 19.32 -28.71
CA ALA A 25 -6.50 18.55 -28.41
C ALA A 25 -6.03 17.67 -29.58
N THR A 26 -6.95 17.15 -30.40
CA THR A 26 -6.63 16.17 -31.46
C THR A 26 -6.91 16.68 -32.88
N GLY A 27 -7.66 17.77 -33.01
CA GLY A 27 -8.12 18.31 -34.29
C GLY A 27 -9.17 17.46 -35.01
N ALA A 28 -9.68 16.39 -34.38
CA ALA A 28 -10.70 15.52 -34.96
C ALA A 28 -12.10 16.16 -34.87
N THR A 29 -12.87 16.09 -35.96
CA THR A 29 -14.26 16.58 -36.02
C THR A 29 -15.22 15.40 -35.93
N ALA A 30 -16.21 15.49 -35.03
CA ALA A 30 -17.24 14.47 -34.84
C ALA A 30 -18.63 15.09 -34.76
N SER A 31 -19.65 14.35 -35.19
CA SER A 31 -21.05 14.70 -34.97
C SER A 31 -21.45 14.32 -33.55
N VAL A 32 -21.83 15.30 -32.74
CA VAL A 32 -22.20 15.13 -31.33
C VAL A 32 -23.70 15.36 -31.13
N TRP A 33 -24.29 14.65 -30.18
CA TRP A 33 -25.69 14.86 -29.81
C TRP A 33 -25.78 15.99 -28.80
N CYS A 34 -26.62 16.98 -29.10
CA CYS A 34 -26.87 18.12 -28.25
C CYS A 34 -28.29 18.04 -27.69
N HIS A 35 -28.41 18.25 -26.38
CA HIS A 35 -29.65 18.27 -25.62
C HIS A 35 -29.92 19.70 -25.15
N MET A 36 -31.13 20.20 -25.44
CA MET A 36 -31.66 21.40 -24.80
C MET A 36 -32.84 21.01 -23.93
N SER A 37 -32.84 21.45 -22.69
CA SER A 37 -33.96 21.29 -21.75
C SER A 37 -34.61 22.65 -21.46
N GLY A 38 -35.90 22.62 -21.18
CA GLY A 38 -36.71 23.78 -20.86
C GLY A 38 -37.96 23.41 -20.09
N VAL A 39 -38.81 24.40 -19.83
CA VAL A 39 -40.06 24.20 -19.08
C VAL A 39 -41.25 24.62 -19.93
N CYS A 40 -42.30 23.80 -19.91
CA CYS A 40 -43.53 24.07 -20.65
C CYS A 40 -44.25 25.29 -20.06
N ALA A 41 -44.31 26.37 -20.85
CA ALA A 41 -45.04 27.59 -20.53
C ALA A 41 -46.56 27.47 -20.80
N GLY A 42 -46.99 26.40 -21.48
CA GLY A 42 -48.37 26.08 -21.85
C GLY A 42 -48.56 24.57 -22.12
N ILE A 43 -49.81 24.14 -22.41
CA ILE A 43 -50.14 22.76 -22.83
C ILE A 43 -50.38 22.75 -24.34
N GLY A 44 -49.50 22.10 -25.11
CA GLY A 44 -49.56 22.08 -26.57
C GLY A 44 -48.26 21.63 -27.25
N ASP A 45 -48.16 21.92 -28.54
CA ASP A 45 -47.03 21.52 -29.39
C ASP A 45 -45.73 22.32 -29.06
N ALA A 46 -44.58 21.83 -29.54
CA ALA A 46 -43.19 22.25 -29.22
C ALA A 46 -42.89 23.74 -29.00
N ASN A 47 -43.66 24.66 -29.58
CA ASN A 47 -43.48 26.11 -29.40
C ASN A 47 -43.83 26.62 -27.99
N GLU A 48 -44.42 25.78 -27.14
CA GLU A 48 -44.74 26.12 -25.75
C GLU A 48 -43.64 25.68 -24.75
N CYS A 49 -42.57 25.04 -25.21
CA CYS A 49 -41.38 24.74 -24.42
C CYS A 49 -40.44 25.96 -24.41
N ASN A 50 -40.27 26.62 -23.25
CA ASN A 50 -39.31 27.71 -23.12
C ASN A 50 -37.90 27.13 -22.85
N LEU A 51 -37.10 27.00 -23.91
CA LEU A 51 -35.71 26.57 -23.84
C LEU A 51 -34.83 27.77 -23.43
N ASP A 52 -34.34 27.79 -22.19
CA ASP A 52 -33.38 28.79 -21.75
C ASP A 52 -31.98 28.47 -22.30
N THR A 53 -31.20 29.49 -22.63
CA THR A 53 -30.00 29.39 -23.46
C THR A 53 -28.87 28.57 -22.84
N GLY A 54 -28.65 27.35 -23.36
CA GLY A 54 -27.44 26.55 -23.21
C GLY A 54 -27.68 25.09 -23.65
N ALA A 55 -27.32 24.74 -24.88
CA ALA A 55 -27.34 23.34 -25.32
C ALA A 55 -26.13 22.61 -24.76
N ILE A 56 -26.35 21.44 -24.16
CA ILE A 56 -25.28 20.56 -23.66
C ILE A 56 -25.06 19.50 -24.73
N CYS A 57 -23.84 19.40 -25.25
CA CYS A 57 -23.49 18.41 -26.27
C CYS A 57 -22.55 17.36 -25.68
N ASP A 58 -22.66 16.12 -26.18
CA ASP A 58 -21.70 15.07 -25.86
C ASP A 58 -20.27 15.53 -26.19
N ASP A 59 -19.32 15.25 -25.29
CA ASP A 59 -17.91 15.58 -25.50
C ASP A 59 -17.32 14.67 -26.60
N PRO A 60 -16.86 15.22 -27.74
CA PRO A 60 -16.27 14.44 -28.82
C PRO A 60 -14.93 13.79 -28.42
N CYS A 61 -14.33 14.16 -27.29
CA CYS A 61 -13.03 13.66 -26.83
C CYS A 61 -13.12 12.39 -25.95
N GLY A 62 -14.32 11.84 -25.69
CA GLY A 62 -14.49 10.46 -25.22
C GLY A 62 -14.18 10.19 -23.75
N VAL A 63 -14.22 11.20 -22.88
CA VAL A 63 -14.24 11.00 -21.43
C VAL A 63 -15.70 10.75 -21.03
N GLY A 64 -15.97 9.58 -20.45
CA GLY A 64 -17.32 9.17 -20.07
C GLY A 64 -18.00 10.20 -19.17
N VAL A 65 -19.32 10.35 -19.36
CA VAL A 65 -20.18 11.22 -18.56
C VAL A 65 -19.98 10.92 -17.08
N VAL A 66 -19.40 11.87 -16.35
CA VAL A 66 -19.33 11.83 -14.89
C VAL A 66 -20.76 12.06 -14.39
N ASP A 67 -21.32 11.11 -13.64
CA ASP A 67 -22.62 11.32 -12.99
C ASP A 67 -22.54 12.60 -12.16
N THR A 68 -23.40 13.56 -12.48
CA THR A 68 -23.29 14.92 -11.95
C THR A 68 -23.83 14.95 -10.52
N ILE A 69 -22.94 14.85 -9.52
CA ILE A 69 -23.30 14.90 -8.08
C ILE A 69 -24.01 16.22 -7.74
N CYS A 70 -23.60 17.32 -8.37
CA CYS A 70 -24.23 18.63 -8.23
C CYS A 70 -25.02 19.00 -9.48
N SER A 71 -26.32 18.67 -9.50
CA SER A 71 -27.20 18.91 -10.66
C SER A 71 -27.69 20.36 -10.79
N GLU A 72 -27.81 21.10 -9.68
CA GLU A 72 -28.14 22.54 -9.67
C GLU A 72 -27.52 23.26 -8.46
N VAL A 73 -27.28 24.57 -8.59
CA VAL A 73 -26.74 25.38 -7.49
C VAL A 73 -27.77 25.47 -6.37
N GLY A 74 -27.38 25.03 -5.17
CA GLY A 74 -28.21 24.98 -3.97
C GLY A 74 -28.87 23.63 -3.71
N ALA A 75 -28.73 22.64 -4.61
CA ALA A 75 -29.14 21.27 -4.34
C ALA A 75 -28.30 20.67 -3.20
N ASP A 76 -28.91 19.78 -2.42
CA ASP A 76 -28.18 18.98 -1.44
C ASP A 76 -27.22 18.03 -2.16
N CYS A 77 -26.01 17.88 -1.63
CA CYS A 77 -24.97 17.03 -2.19
C CYS A 77 -24.28 16.23 -1.10
N SER A 78 -23.83 15.04 -1.48
CA SER A 78 -22.96 14.16 -0.70
C SER A 78 -21.83 13.66 -1.59
N GLU A 79 -20.60 13.88 -1.18
CA GLU A 79 -19.39 13.46 -1.90
C GLU A 79 -18.43 12.79 -0.93
N HIS A 80 -17.69 11.79 -1.41
CA HIS A 80 -16.57 11.20 -0.69
C HIS A 80 -15.29 11.46 -1.45
N TYR A 81 -14.26 11.91 -0.76
CA TYR A 81 -12.97 12.14 -1.38
C TYR A 81 -11.85 11.88 -0.37
N PRO A 82 -10.70 11.35 -0.83
CA PRO A 82 -9.53 11.20 0.02
C PRO A 82 -8.92 12.58 0.32
N GLU A 83 -8.61 12.85 1.59
CA GLU A 83 -7.89 14.05 2.02
C GLU A 83 -6.69 13.61 2.86
N ILE A 84 -5.54 14.27 2.70
CA ILE A 84 -4.39 13.98 3.56
C ILE A 84 -4.58 14.76 4.86
N GLN A 85 -4.61 14.05 5.98
CA GLN A 85 -4.61 14.65 7.31
C GLN A 85 -3.45 14.15 8.15
N THR A 86 -2.89 15.06 8.95
CA THR A 86 -1.80 14.76 9.88
C THR A 86 -2.35 14.17 11.17
N CYS A 87 -1.88 12.98 11.54
CA CYS A 87 -2.19 12.41 12.85
C CYS A 87 -1.62 13.29 13.96
N ALA A 88 -2.47 13.81 14.84
CA ALA A 88 -2.06 14.70 15.93
C ALA A 88 -1.15 14.04 16.97
N ILE A 89 -1.13 12.70 17.03
CA ILE A 89 -0.33 11.92 18.00
C ILE A 89 1.06 11.57 17.43
N THR A 90 1.12 11.09 16.19
CA THR A 90 2.37 10.61 15.58
C THR A 90 3.04 11.65 14.70
N GLY A 91 2.31 12.68 14.26
CA GLY A 91 2.77 13.68 13.31
C GLY A 91 2.89 13.16 11.88
N ALA A 92 2.43 11.93 11.59
CA ALA A 92 2.47 11.34 10.27
C ALA A 92 1.23 11.74 9.45
N ASP A 93 1.45 12.11 8.20
CA ASP A 93 0.38 12.35 7.23
C ASP A 93 -0.16 11.01 6.72
N THR A 94 -1.48 10.85 6.77
CA THR A 94 -2.16 9.69 6.18
C THR A 94 -3.31 10.16 5.32
N VAL A 95 -3.62 9.40 4.28
CA VAL A 95 -4.83 9.59 3.49
C VAL A 95 -6.00 9.10 4.33
N VAL A 96 -6.92 9.99 4.64
CA VAL A 96 -8.19 9.68 5.32
C VAL A 96 -9.34 9.86 4.35
N GLN A 97 -10.37 9.03 4.45
CA GLN A 97 -11.58 9.24 3.67
C GLN A 97 -12.40 10.37 4.30
N CYS A 98 -12.72 11.39 3.52
CA CYS A 98 -13.58 12.49 3.92
C CYS A 98 -14.97 12.38 3.28
N HIS A 99 -15.99 12.62 4.08
CA HIS A 99 -17.40 12.58 3.73
C HIS A 99 -17.96 13.99 3.83
N LYS A 100 -18.33 14.58 2.70
CA LYS A 100 -18.79 15.98 2.62
C LYS A 100 -20.27 16.00 2.29
N TYR A 101 -21.05 16.59 3.18
CA TYR A 101 -22.49 16.81 3.00
C TYR A 101 -22.80 18.29 3.07
N GLY A 102 -23.45 18.84 2.05
CA GLY A 102 -23.80 20.26 2.07
C GLY A 102 -24.67 20.64 0.89
N SER A 103 -24.52 21.89 0.44
CA SER A 103 -25.22 22.39 -0.74
C SER A 103 -24.26 22.70 -1.87
N CYS A 104 -24.66 22.41 -3.09
CA CYS A 104 -23.88 22.67 -4.30
C CYS A 104 -23.69 24.17 -4.51
N THR A 105 -22.43 24.61 -4.56
CA THR A 105 -22.10 26.01 -4.87
C THR A 105 -21.94 26.26 -6.37
N GLY A 106 -21.93 25.18 -7.16
CA GLY A 106 -21.81 25.13 -8.62
C GLY A 106 -22.34 23.77 -9.13
N VAL A 107 -22.65 23.68 -10.43
CA VAL A 107 -23.03 22.40 -11.08
C VAL A 107 -21.76 21.66 -11.48
N GLY A 108 -21.69 20.36 -11.22
CA GLY A 108 -20.49 19.58 -11.53
C GLY A 108 -20.39 18.24 -10.82
N ASP A 109 -19.18 17.71 -10.80
CA ASP A 109 -18.79 16.36 -10.39
C ASP A 109 -18.78 16.10 -8.88
N GLY A 110 -19.08 17.10 -8.04
CA GLY A 110 -19.07 16.97 -6.58
C GLY A 110 -18.15 17.96 -5.90
N SER A 111 -17.06 18.37 -6.56
CA SER A 111 -16.06 19.30 -6.00
C SER A 111 -16.62 20.67 -5.57
N GLN A 112 -17.81 21.01 -6.05
CA GLN A 112 -18.55 22.23 -5.70
C GLN A 112 -19.47 22.05 -4.47
N CYS A 113 -19.52 20.86 -3.88
CA CYS A 113 -20.28 20.56 -2.67
C CYS A 113 -19.65 21.27 -1.46
N SER A 114 -20.45 21.95 -0.64
CA SER A 114 -19.96 22.69 0.53
C SER A 114 -19.85 21.81 1.77
N TRP A 115 -18.99 22.21 2.72
CA TRP A 115 -18.93 21.62 4.07
C TRP A 115 -20.15 22.04 4.89
N GLY A 116 -21.20 21.25 4.86
CA GLY A 116 -22.43 21.43 5.62
C GLY A 116 -22.51 20.52 6.85
N GLN A 117 -23.62 20.61 7.57
CA GLN A 117 -23.84 19.87 8.82
C GLN A 117 -23.88 18.37 8.54
N GLY A 118 -23.03 17.58 9.21
CA GLY A 118 -22.88 16.14 9.00
C GLY A 118 -21.66 15.73 8.19
N SER A 119 -20.89 16.67 7.63
CA SER A 119 -19.59 16.39 6.99
C SER A 119 -18.52 16.00 8.03
N TRP A 120 -17.66 15.03 7.71
CA TRP A 120 -16.61 14.53 8.59
C TRP A 120 -15.46 13.88 7.80
N CYS A 121 -14.33 13.61 8.44
CA CYS A 121 -13.25 12.79 7.90
C CYS A 121 -12.85 11.73 8.92
N GLU A 122 -12.35 10.59 8.44
CA GLU A 122 -11.77 9.55 9.30
C GLU A 122 -10.60 10.09 10.14
N ASP A 123 -10.36 9.47 11.30
CA ASP A 123 -9.27 9.85 12.18
C ASP A 123 -7.92 9.39 11.59
N PRO A 124 -6.99 10.32 11.29
CA PRO A 124 -5.67 9.98 10.75
C PRO A 124 -4.79 9.14 11.70
N CYS A 125 -5.18 8.93 12.96
CA CYS A 125 -4.39 8.21 13.96
C CYS A 125 -4.78 6.74 14.19
N ALA A 126 -5.73 6.17 13.46
CA ALA A 126 -6.18 4.78 13.66
C ALA A 126 -5.29 3.75 12.94
N PHE A 127 -4.69 2.81 13.68
CA PHE A 127 -3.89 1.70 13.12
C PHE A 127 -4.69 0.37 13.15
N SER A 128 -5.12 -0.10 11.96
CA SER A 128 -5.63 -1.45 11.62
C SER A 128 -6.88 -2.02 12.36
N ASN A 129 -8.02 -1.98 11.64
CA ASN A 129 -9.30 -2.76 11.66
C ASN A 129 -10.34 -2.59 12.80
N PRO A 130 -11.69 -2.63 12.54
CA PRO A 130 -12.52 -2.45 11.31
C PRO A 130 -13.51 -1.25 11.40
N PRO A 131 -14.32 -0.92 10.35
CA PRO A 131 -15.26 0.21 10.34
C PRO A 131 -16.62 -0.10 11.02
N ASP A 132 -16.60 -0.70 12.21
CA ASP A 132 -17.79 -0.90 13.03
C ASP A 132 -17.94 0.23 14.06
N GLU A 133 -18.11 1.47 13.60
CA GLU A 133 -18.48 2.57 14.49
C GLU A 133 -20.00 2.79 14.45
N GLN A 134 -20.69 2.34 15.51
CA GLN A 134 -22.02 2.86 15.84
C GLN A 134 -21.87 4.33 16.26
N PHE A 135 -21.85 5.24 15.28
CA PHE A 135 -21.92 6.66 15.54
C PHE A 135 -23.28 7.04 16.15
N CYS A 136 -23.25 7.96 17.11
CA CYS A 136 -24.41 8.41 17.88
C CYS A 136 -25.55 8.94 16.99
N GLN A 137 -26.50 8.06 16.66
CA GLN A 137 -27.70 8.39 15.88
C GLN A 137 -28.77 9.13 16.69
N GLU A 138 -28.75 9.03 18.04
CA GLU A 138 -29.69 9.74 18.94
C GLU A 138 -29.05 10.05 20.30
N VAL A 139 -29.35 11.22 20.88
CA VAL A 139 -28.83 11.61 22.20
C VAL A 139 -29.40 10.70 23.29
N GLY A 140 -28.52 10.04 24.05
CA GLY A 140 -28.89 9.11 25.12
C GLY A 140 -28.91 7.62 24.73
N SER A 141 -28.60 7.25 23.49
CA SER A 141 -28.39 5.84 23.10
C SER A 141 -27.03 5.31 23.62
N PRO A 142 -26.88 3.98 23.78
CA PRO A 142 -25.58 3.39 24.10
C PRO A 142 -24.57 3.68 22.98
N CYS A 143 -23.29 3.88 23.34
CA CYS A 143 -22.18 4.04 22.42
C CYS A 143 -20.96 3.22 22.88
N GLU A 144 -20.19 2.76 21.89
CA GLU A 144 -18.87 2.14 22.04
C GLU A 144 -17.90 2.88 21.12
N VAL A 145 -16.75 3.30 21.66
CA VAL A 145 -15.74 4.06 20.92
C VAL A 145 -14.39 3.43 21.16
N HIS A 146 -13.66 3.20 20.06
CA HIS A 146 -12.29 2.69 20.09
C HIS A 146 -11.35 3.87 19.88
N TYR A 147 -10.30 3.98 20.68
CA TYR A 147 -9.34 5.08 20.57
C TYR A 147 -7.96 4.60 21.01
N ALA A 148 -6.91 5.24 20.51
CA ALA A 148 -5.55 5.00 20.97
C ALA A 148 -5.22 5.92 22.15
N ASP A 149 -4.62 5.36 23.20
CA ASP A 149 -4.07 6.14 24.33
C ASP A 149 -2.60 5.81 24.53
N LEU A 150 -1.82 6.75 25.05
CA LEU A 150 -0.41 6.51 25.38
C LEU A 150 -0.29 6.01 26.81
N GLN A 151 0.09 4.74 26.96
CA GLN A 151 0.35 4.15 28.27
C GLN A 151 1.81 3.79 28.44
N THR A 152 2.36 4.17 29.60
CA THR A 152 3.74 3.88 29.99
C THR A 152 3.77 2.60 30.83
N CYS A 153 4.45 1.56 30.34
CA CYS A 153 4.61 0.32 31.10
C CYS A 153 5.41 0.58 32.39
N ALA A 154 4.80 0.30 33.54
CA ALA A 154 5.42 0.51 34.85
C ALA A 154 6.70 -0.31 35.06
N THR A 155 6.87 -1.41 34.31
CA THR A 155 7.98 -2.37 34.41
C THR A 155 9.24 -1.97 33.64
N ASN A 156 9.11 -1.21 32.54
CA ASN A 156 10.26 -0.86 31.68
C ASN A 156 10.27 0.60 31.18
N GLY A 157 9.26 1.41 31.53
CA GLY A 157 9.18 2.82 31.18
C GLY A 157 8.89 3.09 29.69
N VAL A 158 8.67 2.05 28.89
CA VAL A 158 8.34 2.21 27.47
C VAL A 158 6.91 2.71 27.37
N THR A 159 6.73 3.82 26.66
CA THR A 159 5.41 4.36 26.33
C THR A 159 5.02 3.82 24.96
N VAL A 160 3.90 3.11 24.90
CA VAL A 160 3.35 2.58 23.66
C VAL A 160 1.91 3.05 23.51
N ALA A 161 1.49 3.24 22.27
CA ALA A 161 0.08 3.44 21.96
C ALA A 161 -0.66 2.12 22.21
N VAL A 162 -1.72 2.16 23.02
CA VAL A 162 -2.58 1.01 23.31
C VAL A 162 -3.98 1.27 22.78
N ALA A 163 -4.62 0.22 22.29
CA ALA A 163 -6.02 0.27 21.92
C ALA A 163 -6.89 0.31 23.19
N CYS A 164 -7.77 1.29 23.27
CA CYS A 164 -8.72 1.49 24.34
C CYS A 164 -10.16 1.40 23.81
N LYS A 165 -11.05 0.88 24.65
CA LYS A 165 -12.50 0.84 24.42
C LYS A 165 -13.23 1.63 25.50
N LYS A 166 -14.05 2.58 25.08
CA LYS A 166 -14.92 3.38 25.94
C LYS A 166 -16.38 2.99 25.72
N TYR A 167 -17.10 2.66 26.80
CA TYR A 167 -18.54 2.36 26.75
C TYR A 167 -19.33 3.44 27.49
N GLY A 168 -20.46 3.87 26.92
CA GLY A 168 -21.20 5.03 27.42
C GLY A 168 -22.58 5.25 26.85
N ASN A 169 -23.13 6.45 27.09
CA ASN A 169 -24.29 6.97 26.36
C ASN A 169 -23.88 8.22 25.56
N CYS A 170 -24.52 8.42 24.42
CA CYS A 170 -24.30 9.54 23.51
C CYS A 170 -24.72 10.88 24.13
N LEU A 171 -23.80 11.85 24.17
CA LEU A 171 -24.06 13.21 24.69
C LEU A 171 -24.53 14.19 23.60
N ALA A 172 -24.19 13.98 22.32
CA ALA A 172 -24.74 14.65 21.14
C ALA A 172 -24.64 13.76 19.88
N MET A 173 -25.27 14.17 18.77
CA MET A 173 -25.20 13.48 17.47
C MET A 173 -23.92 13.87 16.70
N GLY A 174 -23.27 12.90 16.04
CA GLY A 174 -22.27 13.14 14.99
C GLY A 174 -20.79 13.23 15.40
N ASP A 175 -20.41 12.80 16.60
CA ASP A 175 -18.99 12.75 17.03
C ASP A 175 -18.76 11.65 18.10
N ALA A 176 -17.76 10.78 17.88
CA ALA A 176 -17.36 9.71 18.79
C ALA A 176 -16.76 10.23 20.12
N SER A 177 -16.22 11.45 20.16
CA SER A 177 -15.66 12.07 21.37
C SER A 177 -16.72 12.34 22.46
N GLN A 178 -18.01 12.25 22.12
CA GLN A 178 -19.14 12.58 22.98
C GLN A 178 -19.79 11.37 23.68
N CYS A 179 -19.09 10.24 23.78
CA CYS A 179 -19.51 9.09 24.57
C CYS A 179 -19.12 9.28 26.06
N SER A 180 -20.10 9.25 26.98
CA SER A 180 -19.87 9.41 28.43
C SER A 180 -19.11 8.21 29.02
N GLU A 181 -18.22 8.37 30.01
CA GLU A 181 -17.61 7.21 30.69
C GLU A 181 -18.64 6.41 31.50
N GLY A 182 -18.94 5.18 31.06
CA GLY A 182 -19.73 4.19 31.77
C GLY A 182 -18.88 3.06 32.36
N GLU A 183 -19.46 2.26 33.26
CA GLU A 183 -18.83 1.05 33.80
C GLU A 183 -18.52 0.06 32.66
N GLY A 184 -17.26 -0.35 32.51
CA GLY A 184 -16.81 -1.31 31.49
C GLY A 184 -15.76 -0.81 30.50
N SER A 185 -15.40 0.48 30.53
CA SER A 185 -14.31 1.03 29.70
C SER A 185 -12.96 0.40 30.07
N VAL A 186 -12.20 -0.08 29.08
CA VAL A 186 -10.96 -0.85 29.26
C VAL A 186 -9.93 -0.54 28.18
N CYS A 187 -8.64 -0.54 28.52
CA CYS A 187 -7.54 -0.50 27.57
C CYS A 187 -6.78 -1.82 27.60
N ASP A 188 -6.20 -2.23 26.47
CA ASP A 188 -5.30 -3.37 26.44
C ASP A 188 -4.05 -3.09 27.29
N ASP A 189 -3.61 -4.09 28.07
CA ASP A 189 -2.42 -3.97 28.93
C ASP A 189 -1.15 -4.06 28.07
N PRO A 190 -0.38 -2.96 27.94
CA PRO A 190 0.80 -2.93 27.07
C PRO A 190 1.92 -3.87 27.53
N CYS A 191 1.88 -4.35 28.77
CA CYS A 191 2.99 -5.09 29.36
C CYS A 191 2.89 -6.61 29.18
N LEU A 192 1.81 -7.11 28.57
CA LEU A 192 1.64 -8.54 28.25
C LEU A 192 2.37 -8.98 26.97
N ASN A 193 2.62 -8.06 26.03
CA ASN A 193 3.25 -8.38 24.74
C ASN A 193 4.77 -8.14 24.68
N ALA A 194 5.39 -7.64 25.77
CA ALA A 194 6.83 -7.34 25.82
C ALA A 194 7.67 -8.26 26.74
N ALA A 195 7.07 -9.29 27.36
CA ALA A 195 7.76 -10.17 28.30
C ALA A 195 7.82 -11.63 27.83
N THR A 196 8.78 -11.94 26.96
CA THR A 196 9.26 -13.32 26.80
C THR A 196 10.58 -13.51 27.57
N ASP A 197 10.50 -14.05 28.80
CA ASP A 197 11.50 -14.97 29.38
C ASP A 197 10.83 -15.81 30.50
N PRO A 198 11.21 -17.09 30.72
CA PRO A 198 10.33 -18.10 31.29
C PRO A 198 10.26 -18.02 32.81
N THR A 199 9.08 -18.28 33.34
CA THR A 199 8.89 -18.61 34.76
C THR A 199 9.74 -19.84 35.13
N PRO A 200 10.45 -19.86 36.27
CA PRO A 200 11.30 -20.98 36.63
C PRO A 200 10.48 -22.21 37.02
N VAL A 201 10.59 -23.27 36.21
CA VAL A 201 10.01 -24.59 36.49
C VAL A 201 10.98 -25.40 37.35
N CYS A 202 10.65 -25.66 38.63
CA CYS A 202 11.41 -26.61 39.45
C CYS A 202 11.21 -28.02 38.88
N VAL A 203 12.29 -28.69 38.46
CA VAL A 203 12.24 -30.07 37.89
C VAL A 203 12.53 -31.17 38.92
N ALA A 204 13.08 -30.83 40.10
CA ALA A 204 13.34 -31.75 41.21
C ALA A 204 13.50 -31.04 42.57
N THR A 205 13.35 -31.76 43.69
CA THR A 205 13.63 -31.30 45.07
C THR A 205 15.13 -31.05 45.31
N ASP A 206 15.47 -30.08 46.18
CA ASP A 206 16.83 -29.70 46.63
C ASP A 206 17.72 -28.89 45.65
N LEU A 207 17.16 -28.37 44.56
CA LEU A 207 17.83 -27.40 43.69
C LEU A 207 17.67 -25.96 44.21
N ALA A 208 18.68 -25.11 44.00
CA ALA A 208 18.62 -23.69 44.31
C ALA A 208 17.70 -22.96 43.32
N CYS A 209 16.83 -22.08 43.82
CA CYS A 209 16.02 -21.17 43.03
C CYS A 209 16.36 -19.72 43.36
N GLN A 210 16.36 -18.87 42.35
CA GLN A 210 16.60 -17.44 42.47
C GLN A 210 15.41 -16.71 41.85
N ASP A 211 14.99 -15.64 42.48
CA ASP A 211 13.92 -14.78 42.00
C ASP A 211 14.37 -13.33 42.08
N HIS A 212 13.88 -12.51 41.16
CA HIS A 212 14.19 -11.11 41.06
C HIS A 212 12.89 -10.34 41.20
N TYR A 213 12.85 -9.40 42.12
CA TYR A 213 11.67 -8.59 42.34
C TYR A 213 12.07 -7.13 42.54
N VAL A 214 11.13 -6.25 42.24
CA VAL A 214 11.31 -4.82 42.40
C VAL A 214 10.61 -4.38 43.69
N GLU A 215 11.33 -3.69 44.55
CA GLU A 215 10.80 -3.10 45.79
C GLU A 215 10.89 -1.57 45.72
N VAL A 216 9.96 -0.84 46.33
CA VAL A 216 10.01 0.63 46.33
C VAL A 216 10.63 1.11 47.64
N GLN A 217 11.78 1.79 47.57
CA GLN A 217 12.45 2.38 48.72
C GLN A 217 12.34 3.90 48.72
N THR A 218 12.30 4.51 49.90
CA THR A 218 12.24 5.97 50.07
C THR A 218 13.64 6.54 50.33
N CYS A 219 14.17 7.34 49.42
CA CYS A 219 15.49 7.98 49.56
C CYS A 219 15.44 9.17 50.52
N ALA A 220 16.40 9.28 51.44
CA ALA A 220 16.56 10.45 52.31
C ALA A 220 17.71 11.34 51.79
N PRO A 221 17.56 12.68 51.73
CA PRO A 221 16.52 13.49 52.38
C PRO A 221 15.37 13.94 51.46
N THR A 222 15.39 13.59 50.17
CA THR A 222 14.43 14.10 49.19
C THR A 222 13.01 13.55 49.38
N GLY A 223 12.88 12.36 49.97
CA GLY A 223 11.60 11.69 50.21
C GLY A 223 11.06 10.97 48.97
N ASP A 224 11.84 10.90 47.89
CA ASP A 224 11.43 10.27 46.64
C ASP A 224 11.38 8.75 46.79
N GLN A 225 10.37 8.15 46.17
CA GLN A 225 10.17 6.71 46.14
C GLN A 225 10.76 6.16 44.85
N VAL A 226 11.74 5.26 44.98
CA VAL A 226 12.49 4.72 43.84
C VAL A 226 12.39 3.20 43.87
N ALA A 227 12.09 2.63 42.70
CA ALA A 227 12.03 1.20 42.50
C ALA A 227 13.46 0.62 42.44
N VAL A 228 13.78 -0.30 43.35
CA VAL A 228 15.07 -0.99 43.44
C VAL A 228 14.95 -2.43 42.99
N TRP A 229 15.96 -2.91 42.28
CA TRP A 229 16.08 -4.31 41.93
C TRP A 229 16.66 -5.09 43.11
N CYS A 230 15.92 -6.13 43.54
CA CYS A 230 16.28 -6.99 44.64
C CYS A 230 16.45 -8.43 44.17
N HIS A 231 17.48 -9.09 44.71
CA HIS A 231 17.80 -10.49 44.41
C HIS A 231 17.45 -11.39 45.60
N LYS A 232 16.63 -12.43 45.36
CA LYS A 232 16.19 -13.39 46.38
C LYS A 232 16.69 -14.80 46.06
N TYR A 233 17.22 -15.50 47.05
CA TYR A 233 17.73 -16.87 46.90
C TYR A 233 17.00 -17.86 47.81
N GLY A 234 16.68 -19.06 47.30
CA GLY A 234 15.96 -20.11 48.00
C GLY A 234 16.20 -21.53 47.48
N THR A 235 15.44 -22.51 48.00
CA THR A 235 15.55 -23.95 47.63
C THR A 235 14.20 -24.53 47.23
N CYS A 236 14.13 -25.31 46.14
CA CYS A 236 12.91 -25.94 45.60
C CYS A 236 12.38 -27.08 46.50
N LEU A 237 11.06 -27.10 46.75
CA LEU A 237 10.37 -28.12 47.56
C LEU A 237 9.72 -29.28 46.76
N GLY A 238 9.72 -29.24 45.42
CA GLY A 238 9.22 -30.32 44.54
C GLY A 238 8.90 -29.88 43.10
N PRO A 239 8.64 -30.80 42.15
CA PRO A 239 8.37 -30.45 40.75
C PRO A 239 6.90 -30.17 40.41
N GLY A 240 6.66 -29.08 39.66
CA GLY A 240 5.36 -28.64 39.13
C GLY A 240 5.30 -27.11 38.90
N ASP A 241 4.51 -26.68 37.91
CA ASP A 241 4.35 -25.26 37.56
C ASP A 241 3.64 -24.48 38.68
N GLY A 242 4.41 -23.61 39.34
CA GLY A 242 3.87 -22.58 40.22
C GLY A 242 3.45 -23.03 41.63
N ALA A 243 4.41 -23.48 42.46
CA ALA A 243 4.64 -22.99 43.83
C ALA A 243 5.44 -23.99 44.71
N ALA A 244 6.66 -23.59 45.13
CA ALA A 244 7.13 -23.58 46.54
C ALA A 244 8.67 -23.59 46.63
N CYS A 245 9.26 -22.39 46.68
CA CYS A 245 10.64 -22.15 47.10
C CYS A 245 10.70 -21.71 48.56
N THR A 246 11.67 -22.21 49.34
CA THR A 246 11.99 -21.64 50.67
C THR A 246 13.05 -20.57 50.55
N TRP A 247 12.74 -19.32 50.91
CA TRP A 247 13.66 -18.18 50.80
C TRP A 247 14.51 -18.01 52.06
N GLY A 248 15.84 -17.89 51.91
CA GLY A 248 16.77 -17.66 53.02
C GLY A 248 17.19 -16.19 53.17
N ASP A 249 17.75 -15.83 54.33
CA ASP A 249 18.12 -14.47 54.77
C ASP A 249 19.31 -13.80 54.00
N GLY A 250 19.55 -14.17 52.74
CA GLY A 250 20.67 -13.68 51.93
C GLY A 250 20.29 -12.70 50.81
N SER A 251 19.11 -12.09 50.88
CA SER A 251 18.61 -11.21 49.81
C SER A 251 19.21 -9.80 49.94
N TRP A 252 19.59 -9.19 48.82
CA TRP A 252 20.16 -7.83 48.77
C TRP A 252 19.59 -7.06 47.58
N CYS A 253 19.53 -5.73 47.68
CA CYS A 253 19.03 -4.85 46.62
C CYS A 253 20.11 -3.84 46.22
N ASP A 254 20.12 -3.41 44.97
CA ASP A 254 20.94 -2.29 44.51
C ASP A 254 20.44 -0.97 45.13
N ASP A 255 21.35 -0.04 45.47
CA ASP A 255 21.05 1.26 46.12
C ASP A 255 21.08 2.42 45.10
N PRO A 256 19.94 2.85 44.54
CA PRO A 256 19.86 3.94 43.57
C PRO A 256 19.83 5.32 44.21
N CYS A 257 19.79 5.43 45.55
CA CYS A 257 19.78 6.72 46.23
C CYS A 257 21.16 7.41 46.22
N ALA A 258 22.20 6.74 45.72
CA ALA A 258 23.54 7.29 45.58
C ALA A 258 23.72 8.21 44.36
N ASP A 259 22.84 8.12 43.35
CA ASP A 259 23.01 8.81 42.05
C ASP A 259 21.96 9.91 41.74
N LEU A 260 21.10 10.26 42.71
CA LEU A 260 20.06 11.29 42.56
C LEU A 260 20.44 12.64 43.20
N ILE A 261 21.53 13.24 42.74
CA ILE A 261 21.80 14.68 42.89
C ILE A 261 21.96 15.25 41.48
N PHE A 262 21.00 16.11 41.11
CA PHE A 262 20.90 17.10 40.03
C PHE A 262 21.79 16.98 38.76
N GLY A 263 21.13 17.24 37.62
CA GLY A 263 21.68 17.19 36.26
C GLY A 263 23.10 17.72 36.14
N ALA A 264 23.89 17.01 35.33
CA ALA A 264 25.32 17.23 35.08
C ALA A 264 25.80 18.62 35.50
N GLU A 265 26.36 18.71 36.71
CA GLU A 265 27.07 19.91 37.12
C GLU A 265 28.17 20.23 36.09
N PRO A 266 28.38 21.51 35.74
CA PRO A 266 29.43 21.91 34.82
C PRO A 266 30.79 21.46 35.35
N VAL A 267 31.60 20.85 34.50
CA VAL A 267 32.98 20.53 34.86
C VAL A 267 33.80 21.82 34.89
N CYS A 268 33.84 22.52 36.03
CA CYS A 268 34.96 23.41 36.32
C CYS A 268 36.20 22.52 36.54
N THR A 269 36.94 22.20 35.47
CA THR A 269 38.15 21.36 35.53
C THR A 269 39.37 22.04 36.20
N GLY A 270 39.20 23.13 36.97
CA GLY A 270 40.34 23.86 37.53
C GLY A 270 40.04 25.17 38.27
N LEU A 271 41.12 25.84 38.68
CA LEU A 271 41.20 27.03 39.54
C LEU A 271 40.43 28.26 39.03
N ASP A 272 40.19 29.23 39.92
CA ASP A 272 39.58 30.55 39.69
C ASP A 272 39.95 31.17 38.32
N GLY A 273 38.93 31.55 37.53
CA GLY A 273 39.10 32.31 36.28
C GLY A 273 39.01 31.51 34.96
N VAL A 274 38.68 30.22 34.99
CA VAL A 274 38.44 29.40 33.78
C VAL A 274 37.03 29.66 33.22
N PRO A 275 36.83 29.80 31.89
CA PRO A 275 35.51 29.97 31.29
C PRO A 275 34.57 28.77 31.51
N CYS A 276 33.29 29.02 31.72
CA CYS A 276 32.24 28.00 31.92
C CYS A 276 30.93 28.39 31.19
N GLU A 277 30.13 27.38 30.85
CA GLU A 277 28.81 27.53 30.23
C GLU A 277 27.80 26.57 30.88
N ASP A 278 26.58 27.05 31.14
CA ASP A 278 25.50 26.33 31.83
C ASP A 278 24.15 26.57 31.12
N HIS A 279 23.27 25.56 31.14
CA HIS A 279 21.97 25.57 30.46
C HIS A 279 20.84 25.34 31.46
N PHE A 280 19.83 26.20 31.45
CA PHE A 280 18.66 26.05 32.32
C PHE A 280 17.39 26.48 31.61
N ALA A 281 16.26 25.88 32.01
CA ALA A 281 14.95 26.27 31.54
C ALA A 281 14.34 27.37 32.43
N ALA A 282 13.73 28.38 31.82
CA ALA A 282 13.01 29.46 32.48
C ALA A 282 11.62 29.65 31.85
N LEU A 283 10.69 30.29 32.55
CA LEU A 283 9.37 30.62 32.00
C LEU A 283 9.33 32.11 31.59
N LYS A 284 8.89 32.40 30.36
CA LYS A 284 8.78 33.75 29.79
C LYS A 284 7.35 34.01 29.29
N THR A 285 6.83 35.21 29.53
CA THR A 285 5.53 35.64 29.00
C THR A 285 5.71 36.43 27.70
N CYS A 286 5.15 35.95 26.60
CA CYS A 286 5.20 36.63 25.30
C CYS A 286 4.40 37.95 25.36
N LYS A 287 5.02 39.05 24.95
CA LYS A 287 4.47 40.40 25.15
C LYS A 287 3.22 40.68 24.30
N ASP A 288 3.12 40.05 23.13
CA ASP A 288 2.05 40.30 22.16
C ASP A 288 0.87 39.35 22.30
N THR A 289 1.09 38.15 22.84
CA THR A 289 0.03 37.12 23.03
C THR A 289 -0.35 36.90 24.49
N GLY A 290 0.49 37.30 25.44
CA GLY A 290 0.29 37.11 26.88
C GLY A 290 0.51 35.66 27.37
N VAL A 291 0.90 34.74 26.49
CA VAL A 291 1.09 33.31 26.80
C VAL A 291 2.44 33.10 27.53
N ILE A 292 2.46 32.26 28.57
CA ILE A 292 3.67 31.85 29.29
C ILE A 292 4.21 30.58 28.63
N GLN A 293 5.46 30.62 28.18
CA GLN A 293 6.15 29.47 27.60
C GLN A 293 7.48 29.20 28.31
N GLN A 294 7.90 27.94 28.29
CA GLN A 294 9.21 27.51 28.79
C GLN A 294 10.26 27.76 27.71
N VAL A 295 11.35 28.44 28.08
CA VAL A 295 12.46 28.81 27.21
C VAL A 295 13.77 28.29 27.77
N TRP A 296 14.69 27.93 26.88
CA TRP A 296 16.04 27.53 27.26
C TRP A 296 16.98 28.74 27.26
N CYS A 297 17.75 28.88 28.34
CA CYS A 297 18.68 29.97 28.58
C CYS A 297 20.11 29.44 28.72
N HIS A 298 21.05 30.14 28.11
CA HIS A 298 22.48 29.85 28.08
C HIS A 298 23.24 30.89 28.90
N LYS A 299 24.00 30.43 29.91
CA LYS A 299 24.78 31.31 30.79
C LYS A 299 26.27 31.11 30.55
N LYS A 300 26.96 32.14 30.05
CA LYS A 300 28.42 32.16 29.86
C LYS A 300 29.10 32.95 30.98
N GLY A 301 30.20 32.42 31.51
CA GLY A 301 30.85 32.96 32.70
C GLY A 301 32.28 32.49 32.95
N THR A 302 32.82 32.80 34.12
CA THR A 302 34.10 32.25 34.64
C THR A 302 33.90 31.60 36.01
N CYS A 303 34.58 30.48 36.27
CA CYS A 303 34.53 29.74 37.53
C CYS A 303 35.06 30.60 38.70
N LEU A 304 34.32 30.61 39.82
CA LEU A 304 34.68 31.29 41.07
C LEU A 304 34.96 30.26 42.19
N SER A 305 36.08 30.38 42.91
CA SER A 305 36.42 29.53 44.06
C SER A 305 35.80 30.10 45.35
N GLY A 306 34.74 29.46 45.84
CA GLY A 306 34.06 29.80 47.10
C GLY A 306 34.31 28.74 48.19
N GLU A 307 34.37 29.15 49.46
CA GLU A 307 34.79 28.33 50.63
C GLU A 307 33.82 27.19 51.07
N GLU A 308 32.81 26.83 50.27
CA GLU A 308 31.97 25.63 50.51
C GLU A 308 31.82 24.85 49.18
N GLU A 309 31.92 23.52 49.29
CA GLU A 309 32.45 22.51 48.35
C GLU A 309 31.95 22.38 46.88
N THR A 310 31.51 23.43 46.17
CA THR A 310 31.29 23.37 44.70
C THR A 310 31.58 24.71 43.99
N PRO A 311 32.52 24.79 43.03
CA PRO A 311 32.74 26.00 42.23
C PRO A 311 31.52 26.32 41.34
N THR A 312 31.09 27.58 41.27
CA THR A 312 29.91 28.01 40.48
C THR A 312 30.26 29.00 39.36
N CYS A 313 29.49 28.98 38.26
CA CYS A 313 29.69 29.85 37.10
C CYS A 313 29.06 31.25 37.32
N GLY A 314 29.91 32.28 37.43
CA GLY A 314 29.49 33.69 37.61
C GLY A 314 29.05 34.36 36.30
N TRP A 315 28.10 35.30 36.35
CA TRP A 315 27.55 35.98 35.16
C TRP A 315 28.62 36.75 34.37
N GLY A 316 28.89 36.35 33.12
CA GLY A 316 29.68 37.11 32.15
C GLY A 316 28.81 37.76 31.07
N GLU A 317 29.35 38.78 30.38
CA GLU A 317 28.72 39.36 29.19
C GLU A 317 28.58 38.29 28.08
N GLY A 318 27.40 38.14 27.48
CA GLY A 318 27.12 37.16 26.41
C GLY A 318 26.16 36.01 26.74
N SER A 319 25.47 36.04 27.89
CA SER A 319 24.39 35.09 28.20
C SER A 319 23.09 35.46 27.44
N TRP A 320 22.37 34.47 26.89
CA TRP A 320 21.17 34.69 26.05
C TRP A 320 20.11 33.59 26.27
N CYS A 321 18.85 33.83 25.90
CA CYS A 321 17.77 32.84 25.93
C CYS A 321 17.08 32.80 24.56
N GLU A 322 16.60 31.62 24.17
CA GLU A 322 15.82 31.45 22.93
C GLU A 322 14.49 32.23 22.99
N ASP A 323 14.06 32.81 21.85
CA ASP A 323 12.87 33.66 21.79
C ASP A 323 11.77 33.04 20.91
N PRO A 324 10.80 32.32 21.50
CA PRO A 324 9.77 31.62 20.74
C PRO A 324 8.63 32.55 20.27
N CYS A 325 8.69 33.86 20.54
CA CYS A 325 7.59 34.79 20.29
C CYS A 325 7.56 35.43 18.88
N GLY A 326 8.31 34.91 17.89
CA GLY A 326 8.17 35.23 16.45
C GLY A 326 8.68 36.60 15.97
N GLY A 327 9.88 36.63 15.37
CA GLY A 327 10.38 37.71 14.49
C GLY A 327 10.32 37.31 13.00
N PRO A 328 10.57 38.21 12.03
CA PRO A 328 10.09 38.08 10.65
C PRO A 328 10.83 37.02 9.80
N ALA A 329 10.02 36.31 9.00
CA ALA A 329 10.29 35.42 7.86
C ALA A 329 11.54 34.52 7.97
N LEU A 330 11.31 33.28 8.37
CA LEU A 330 12.25 32.17 8.24
C LEU A 330 12.04 31.49 6.88
N ASP A 331 13.12 31.02 6.24
CA ASP A 331 13.02 30.06 5.15
C ASP A 331 12.73 28.64 5.69
N ALA A 332 12.66 27.63 4.81
CA ALA A 332 12.34 26.25 5.16
C ALA A 332 13.27 25.62 6.23
N CYS A 333 14.37 26.28 6.62
CA CYS A 333 15.26 25.85 7.69
C CYS A 333 15.02 26.49 9.05
N GLY A 334 14.10 27.45 9.17
CA GLY A 334 13.92 28.14 10.43
C GLY A 334 15.06 29.12 10.79
N ALA A 335 15.93 29.49 9.83
CA ALA A 335 17.06 30.39 10.06
C ALA A 335 16.77 31.84 9.63
N ASN A 336 17.32 32.81 10.36
CA ASN A 336 17.42 34.21 9.92
C ASN A 336 18.83 34.75 10.19
N PRO A 337 19.59 35.15 9.15
CA PRO A 337 19.20 35.17 7.74
C PRO A 337 19.01 33.77 7.13
N PRO A 338 18.38 33.67 5.94
CA PRO A 338 18.36 32.45 5.13
C PRO A 338 19.77 31.87 4.96
N CYS A 339 19.89 30.58 4.66
CA CYS A 339 21.21 29.96 4.45
C CYS A 339 22.04 30.80 3.45
N ASP A 340 23.19 31.30 3.91
CA ASP A 340 24.06 32.17 3.11
C ASP A 340 24.89 31.33 2.15
N GLY A 341 24.99 31.76 0.88
CA GLY A 341 25.80 31.09 -0.14
C GLY A 341 25.09 29.90 -0.79
N ASP A 342 25.82 28.81 -1.01
CA ASP A 342 25.30 27.58 -1.64
C ASP A 342 24.79 26.56 -0.60
N ALA A 343 24.77 26.91 0.69
CA ALA A 343 24.34 26.01 1.77
C ALA A 343 22.85 25.66 1.67
N ILE A 344 22.53 24.38 1.86
CA ILE A 344 21.18 23.82 1.74
C ILE A 344 20.64 23.31 3.08
N CYS A 345 19.33 23.09 3.13
CA CYS A 345 18.62 22.70 4.34
C CYS A 345 18.68 21.19 4.57
N SER A 346 19.20 20.75 5.72
CA SER A 346 19.00 19.36 6.16
C SER A 346 18.93 19.27 7.68
N ASN A 347 17.89 18.58 8.18
CA ASN A 347 17.59 18.43 9.60
C ASN A 347 17.55 19.77 10.37
N GLY A 348 17.00 20.83 9.74
CA GLY A 348 16.86 22.14 10.37
C GLY A 348 18.17 22.92 10.55
N ALA A 349 19.25 22.52 9.88
CA ALA A 349 20.52 23.23 9.86
C ALA A 349 20.95 23.53 8.42
N CYS A 350 21.58 24.70 8.21
CA CYS A 350 22.27 25.00 6.97
C CYS A 350 23.56 24.17 6.92
N VAL A 351 23.66 23.31 5.92
CA VAL A 351 24.83 22.47 5.68
C VAL A 351 25.34 22.71 4.27
N GLU A 352 26.67 22.72 4.13
CA GLU A 352 27.33 22.93 2.84
C GLU A 352 27.00 21.75 1.88
N PRO A 353 26.77 21.98 0.58
CA PRO A 353 26.41 20.94 -0.39
C PRO A 353 27.32 19.73 -0.40
N ASP A 354 28.62 19.95 -0.17
CA ASP A 354 29.65 18.91 -0.16
C ASP A 354 29.51 17.89 0.98
N VAL A 355 28.68 18.18 2.00
CA VAL A 355 28.47 17.32 3.18
C VAL A 355 27.21 16.46 3.06
N HIS A 356 26.37 16.67 2.04
CA HIS A 356 25.17 15.87 1.79
C HIS A 356 25.48 14.51 1.15
N PRO A 357 25.11 13.39 1.79
CA PRO A 357 25.23 12.07 1.16
C PRO A 357 24.36 12.01 -0.11
N GLY A 358 25.01 11.82 -1.24
CA GLY A 358 24.41 11.77 -2.57
C GLY A 358 24.30 13.13 -3.27
N GLY A 359 24.71 14.24 -2.67
CA GLY A 359 24.58 15.57 -3.28
C GLY A 359 25.68 15.92 -4.29
N THR A 360 26.85 15.28 -4.19
CA THR A 360 27.99 15.52 -5.10
C THR A 360 28.76 14.23 -5.40
N CYS A 361 29.57 14.25 -6.45
CA CYS A 361 30.46 13.14 -6.83
C CYS A 361 31.51 12.78 -5.76
N GLY A 362 31.85 13.73 -4.88
CA GLY A 362 32.78 13.50 -3.78
C GLY A 362 32.16 12.78 -2.58
N ASN A 363 30.82 12.71 -2.53
CA ASN A 363 30.07 12.21 -1.39
C ASN A 363 28.84 11.40 -1.85
N THR A 364 29.02 10.46 -2.78
CA THR A 364 27.92 9.63 -3.32
C THR A 364 27.39 8.62 -2.31
N ARG A 365 26.14 8.18 -2.46
CA ARG A 365 25.56 7.08 -1.68
C ARG A 365 26.02 5.72 -2.23
N PRO A 366 26.64 4.82 -1.43
CA PRO A 366 27.11 3.55 -1.96
C PRO A 366 25.97 2.55 -2.14
N VAL A 367 25.99 1.80 -3.24
CA VAL A 367 25.20 0.58 -3.47
C VAL A 367 26.12 -0.61 -3.17
N ASP A 368 26.17 -1.04 -1.91
CA ASP A 368 27.19 -1.97 -1.41
C ASP A 368 26.95 -3.44 -1.78
N ALA A 369 25.69 -3.85 -1.95
CA ALA A 369 25.30 -5.21 -2.33
C ALA A 369 23.93 -5.21 -3.03
N VAL A 370 23.71 -6.21 -3.87
CA VAL A 370 22.47 -6.41 -4.63
C VAL A 370 21.83 -7.74 -4.18
N PRO A 371 20.50 -7.82 -3.93
CA PRO A 371 19.51 -6.74 -4.09
C PRO A 371 19.74 -5.59 -3.12
N PHE A 372 19.50 -4.37 -3.61
CA PHE A 372 19.65 -3.12 -2.88
C PHE A 372 18.31 -2.40 -2.84
N VAL A 373 17.96 -1.84 -1.68
CA VAL A 373 16.83 -0.92 -1.54
C VAL A 373 17.26 0.23 -0.64
N ALA A 374 16.97 1.46 -1.07
CA ALA A 374 17.19 2.66 -0.27
C ALA A 374 16.02 3.61 -0.42
N THR A 375 15.66 4.27 0.68
CA THR A 375 14.76 5.42 0.65
C THR A 375 15.58 6.71 0.69
N GLY A 376 15.02 7.78 0.12
CA GLY A 376 15.64 9.10 0.13
C GLY A 376 14.64 10.18 -0.26
N SER A 377 15.09 11.43 -0.23
CA SER A 377 14.32 12.58 -0.70
C SER A 377 15.23 13.51 -1.48
N THR A 378 14.89 13.84 -2.72
CA THR A 378 15.67 14.83 -3.49
C THR A 378 15.40 16.26 -2.99
N ALA A 379 14.36 16.48 -2.19
CA ALA A 379 13.99 17.81 -1.70
C ALA A 379 15.15 18.49 -0.95
N GLY A 380 15.52 19.69 -1.40
CA GLY A 380 16.61 20.48 -0.82
C GLY A 380 18.01 20.04 -1.23
N SER A 381 18.17 19.00 -2.06
CA SER A 381 19.46 18.63 -2.64
C SER A 381 19.90 19.58 -3.75
N PRO A 382 21.19 19.58 -4.13
CA PRO A 382 21.66 20.40 -5.24
C PRO A 382 21.16 19.86 -6.60
N ASP A 383 20.84 20.76 -7.53
CA ASP A 383 20.66 20.48 -8.98
C ASP A 383 22.04 20.55 -9.66
N ASN A 384 22.63 19.40 -9.91
CA ASN A 384 23.99 19.23 -10.42
C ASN A 384 24.04 18.45 -11.74
N PHE A 385 22.99 17.69 -12.07
CA PHE A 385 22.96 16.76 -13.19
C PHE A 385 21.76 17.05 -14.09
N SER A 386 22.03 17.05 -15.39
CA SER A 386 21.01 17.11 -16.44
C SER A 386 21.66 16.76 -17.77
N TYR A 387 20.86 16.46 -18.77
CA TYR A 387 21.36 16.24 -20.13
C TYR A 387 20.43 16.84 -21.19
N ALA A 388 21.02 17.19 -22.34
CA ALA A 388 20.28 17.78 -23.45
C ALA A 388 19.46 16.73 -24.23
N ALA A 389 18.41 17.18 -24.92
CA ALA A 389 17.59 16.32 -25.77
C ALA A 389 18.44 15.56 -26.80
N GLY A 390 18.20 14.25 -26.89
CA GLY A 390 18.94 13.32 -27.75
C GLY A 390 20.34 12.94 -27.26
N SER A 391 20.75 13.36 -26.06
CA SER A 391 22.07 13.03 -25.49
C SER A 391 22.09 11.77 -24.63
N CYS A 392 20.94 11.35 -24.07
CA CYS A 392 20.86 10.09 -23.31
C CYS A 392 19.96 9.06 -24.02
N PRO A 393 20.42 7.81 -24.22
CA PRO A 393 19.56 6.73 -24.72
C PRO A 393 18.39 6.43 -23.77
N GLY A 394 17.26 5.98 -24.31
CA GLY A 394 16.06 5.63 -23.54
C GLY A 394 14.96 6.68 -23.61
N VAL A 395 15.32 7.96 -23.69
CA VAL A 395 14.37 9.08 -23.83
C VAL A 395 14.83 10.09 -24.88
N LEU A 396 13.88 10.78 -25.53
CA LEU A 396 14.18 11.70 -26.63
C LEU A 396 14.43 13.14 -26.19
N ASN A 397 13.82 13.55 -25.07
CA ASN A 397 13.91 14.91 -24.54
C ASN A 397 15.09 15.03 -23.57
N GLY A 398 15.44 16.28 -23.22
CA GLY A 398 16.41 16.56 -22.18
C GLY A 398 15.66 16.79 -20.87
N TRP A 399 16.16 16.18 -19.80
CA TRP A 399 15.50 16.13 -18.49
C TRP A 399 16.51 16.44 -17.38
N GLY A 400 16.00 16.68 -16.16
CA GLY A 400 16.79 16.93 -14.95
C GLY A 400 17.20 18.38 -14.70
N SER A 401 17.07 19.26 -15.70
CA SER A 401 17.48 20.66 -15.50
C SER A 401 16.54 21.38 -14.55
N GLY A 402 17.11 21.97 -13.49
CA GLY A 402 16.36 22.74 -12.50
C GLY A 402 15.71 21.88 -11.42
N ALA A 403 16.04 20.58 -11.37
CA ALA A 403 15.55 19.65 -10.38
C ALA A 403 16.66 19.13 -9.46
N PRO A 404 16.42 19.03 -8.14
CA PRO A 404 17.39 18.47 -7.20
C PRO A 404 17.76 17.01 -7.45
N ASP A 405 19.05 16.68 -7.31
CA ASP A 405 19.59 15.34 -7.58
C ASP A 405 20.02 14.56 -6.34
N HIS A 406 19.91 13.24 -6.44
CA HIS A 406 20.65 12.28 -5.60
C HIS A 406 21.48 11.31 -6.43
N ILE A 407 22.73 11.10 -6.00
CA ILE A 407 23.73 10.30 -6.69
C ILE A 407 24.06 9.05 -5.86
N TYR A 408 23.87 7.89 -6.45
CA TYR A 408 24.32 6.62 -5.92
C TYR A 408 25.50 6.09 -6.75
N GLN A 409 26.56 5.63 -6.08
CA GLN A 409 27.67 4.93 -6.72
C GLN A 409 27.43 3.42 -6.65
N PHE A 410 27.41 2.77 -7.81
CA PHE A 410 27.26 1.33 -7.94
C PHE A 410 28.47 0.71 -8.62
N VAL A 411 29.02 -0.35 -8.01
CA VAL A 411 30.09 -1.17 -8.59
C VAL A 411 29.59 -2.62 -8.58
N PRO A 412 29.15 -3.17 -9.72
CA PRO A 412 28.59 -4.50 -9.79
C PRO A 412 29.67 -5.54 -9.47
N SER A 413 29.34 -6.54 -8.66
CA SER A 413 30.25 -7.62 -8.28
C SER A 413 30.38 -8.70 -9.35
N VAL A 414 29.40 -8.80 -10.25
CA VAL A 414 29.33 -9.74 -11.37
C VAL A 414 28.97 -9.01 -12.68
N SER A 415 29.31 -9.58 -13.83
CA SER A 415 28.87 -9.03 -15.12
C SER A 415 27.49 -9.60 -15.43
N SER A 416 26.47 -8.74 -15.45
CA SER A 416 25.07 -9.12 -15.58
C SER A 416 24.23 -7.96 -16.13
N THR A 417 22.95 -8.20 -16.43
CA THR A 417 21.96 -7.12 -16.59
C THR A 417 21.36 -6.82 -15.23
N TYR A 418 21.27 -5.54 -14.91
CA TYR A 418 20.71 -5.05 -13.65
C TYR A 418 19.45 -4.25 -13.94
N SER A 419 18.38 -4.50 -13.18
CA SER A 419 17.20 -3.64 -13.13
C SER A 419 17.43 -2.61 -12.02
N ILE A 420 17.23 -1.35 -12.37
CA ILE A 420 17.28 -0.22 -11.44
C ILE A 420 15.92 0.46 -11.52
N ARG A 421 15.21 0.45 -10.39
CA ARG A 421 13.82 0.90 -10.31
C ARG A 421 13.67 1.97 -9.24
N LEU A 422 13.07 3.09 -9.61
CA LEU A 422 12.79 4.24 -8.77
C LEU A 422 11.27 4.36 -8.64
N THR A 423 10.79 4.41 -7.40
CA THR A 423 9.38 4.69 -7.05
C THR A 423 9.36 6.05 -6.33
N PRO A 424 9.14 7.16 -7.06
CA PRO A 424 9.12 8.50 -6.51
C PRO A 424 7.73 8.87 -5.95
N SER A 425 7.65 9.89 -5.10
CA SER A 425 6.41 10.60 -4.71
C SER A 425 6.14 11.83 -5.59
N PHE A 426 6.96 12.04 -6.62
CA PHE A 426 6.99 13.18 -7.53
C PHE A 426 7.12 12.66 -8.97
N ASP A 427 7.06 13.54 -9.97
CA ASP A 427 7.36 13.19 -11.36
C ASP A 427 8.87 12.95 -11.49
N GLY A 428 9.23 11.67 -11.48
CA GLY A 428 10.62 11.25 -11.33
C GLY A 428 11.38 11.24 -12.65
N HIS A 429 12.69 11.23 -12.53
CA HIS A 429 13.58 10.96 -13.63
C HIS A 429 14.77 10.11 -13.16
N LEU A 430 15.01 8.99 -13.83
CA LEU A 430 16.04 8.04 -13.45
C LEU A 430 17.02 7.84 -14.61
N TYR A 431 18.31 7.98 -14.35
CA TYR A 431 19.32 7.73 -15.37
C TYR A 431 20.65 7.26 -14.82
N LEU A 432 21.38 6.55 -15.68
CA LEU A 432 22.66 5.93 -15.36
C LEU A 432 23.79 6.61 -16.12
N ILE A 433 24.80 7.10 -15.42
CA ILE A 433 25.95 7.77 -16.02
C ILE A 433 27.27 7.04 -15.74
N LYS A 434 28.22 7.20 -16.66
CA LYS A 434 29.59 6.72 -16.53
C LYS A 434 30.54 7.89 -16.26
N GLY A 435 31.15 7.89 -15.08
CA GLY A 435 32.00 8.98 -14.63
C GLY A 435 31.16 10.17 -14.15
N CYS A 436 31.29 10.49 -12.87
CA CYS A 436 30.39 11.44 -12.22
C CYS A 436 30.62 12.91 -12.64
N ASP A 437 31.82 13.26 -13.15
CA ASP A 437 32.19 14.65 -13.48
C ASP A 437 31.58 15.19 -14.81
N SER A 438 30.80 14.40 -15.55
CA SER A 438 30.25 14.82 -16.85
C SER A 438 28.92 14.14 -17.21
N ALA A 439 27.84 14.55 -16.55
CA ALA A 439 26.46 14.06 -16.78
C ALA A 439 26.06 14.03 -18.28
N ALA A 440 26.34 15.13 -18.99
CA ALA A 440 25.90 15.33 -20.38
C ALA A 440 26.65 14.47 -21.43
N GLU A 441 27.86 13.98 -21.14
CA GLU A 441 28.65 13.13 -22.06
C GLU A 441 28.73 11.66 -21.59
N GLY A 442 28.33 11.40 -20.34
CA GLY A 442 28.45 10.10 -19.68
C GLY A 442 27.16 9.28 -19.59
N CYS A 443 26.00 9.81 -19.97
CA CYS A 443 24.71 9.12 -19.85
C CYS A 443 24.66 7.84 -20.70
N GLN A 444 24.34 6.72 -20.07
CA GLN A 444 24.29 5.39 -20.67
C GLN A 444 22.87 5.00 -21.05
N ILE A 445 21.91 5.29 -20.17
CA ILE A 445 20.48 5.04 -20.35
C ILE A 445 19.69 5.90 -19.36
N ALA A 446 18.47 6.26 -19.71
CA ALA A 446 17.52 6.99 -18.88
C ALA A 446 16.09 6.45 -19.05
N SER A 447 15.28 6.58 -18.00
CA SER A 447 13.83 6.32 -17.96
C SER A 447 13.10 7.60 -17.56
N GLN A 448 11.97 7.86 -18.22
CA GLN A 448 11.05 8.93 -17.83
C GLN A 448 9.62 8.54 -18.24
N GLU A 449 8.78 8.25 -17.25
CA GLU A 449 7.35 8.02 -17.33
C GLU A 449 6.62 9.25 -16.80
N VAL A 450 5.85 9.92 -17.67
CA VAL A 450 5.24 11.21 -17.33
C VAL A 450 4.15 11.05 -16.27
N GLY A 451 4.37 11.61 -15.08
CA GLY A 451 3.33 11.76 -14.07
C GLY A 451 3.83 11.64 -12.64
N VAL A 452 3.14 12.30 -11.71
CA VAL A 452 3.47 12.26 -10.27
C VAL A 452 3.33 10.84 -9.75
N GLY A 453 4.40 10.31 -9.16
CA GLY A 453 4.40 8.98 -8.54
C GLY A 453 4.55 7.83 -9.53
N MET A 454 4.79 8.11 -10.81
CA MET A 454 5.05 7.09 -11.81
C MET A 454 6.41 6.46 -11.56
N VAL A 455 6.47 5.14 -11.74
CA VAL A 455 7.68 4.35 -11.52
C VAL A 455 8.61 4.52 -12.71
N GLU A 456 9.87 4.80 -12.42
CA GLU A 456 10.94 4.82 -13.41
C GLU A 456 11.76 3.54 -13.32
N GLU A 457 12.02 2.89 -14.45
CA GLU A 457 12.75 1.63 -14.47
C GLU A 457 13.69 1.54 -15.67
N LEU A 458 14.92 1.10 -15.42
CA LEU A 458 15.90 0.86 -16.46
C LEU A 458 16.60 -0.48 -16.28
N ASP A 459 16.73 -1.19 -17.38
CA ASP A 459 17.50 -2.43 -17.50
C ASP A 459 18.77 -2.15 -18.27
N PHE A 460 19.93 -2.42 -17.64
CA PHE A 460 21.20 -2.13 -18.29
C PHE A 460 22.28 -3.19 -18.04
N PRO A 461 22.96 -3.67 -19.09
CA PRO A 461 24.06 -4.62 -18.94
C PRO A 461 25.30 -3.93 -18.38
N LEU A 462 25.76 -4.41 -17.22
CA LEU A 462 26.96 -3.90 -16.55
C LEU A 462 28.02 -4.98 -16.42
N GLN A 463 29.28 -4.53 -16.42
CA GLN A 463 30.44 -5.41 -16.28
C GLN A 463 30.97 -5.38 -14.84
N ALA A 464 31.31 -6.55 -14.29
CA ALA A 464 31.89 -6.67 -12.95
C ALA A 464 33.04 -5.67 -12.75
N GLY A 465 32.97 -4.89 -11.67
CA GLY A 465 33.98 -3.89 -11.30
C GLY A 465 33.90 -2.57 -12.08
N ALA A 466 32.90 -2.37 -12.96
CA ALA A 466 32.68 -1.08 -13.61
C ALA A 466 31.99 -0.09 -12.66
N SER A 467 32.66 1.02 -12.31
CA SER A 467 32.01 2.06 -11.49
C SER A 467 30.99 2.85 -12.32
N MET A 468 29.74 2.81 -11.87
CA MET A 468 28.60 3.51 -12.44
C MET A 468 27.97 4.43 -11.41
N TYR A 469 27.21 5.42 -11.86
CA TYR A 469 26.48 6.33 -10.99
C TYR A 469 25.01 6.37 -11.41
N ILE A 470 24.12 6.07 -10.47
CA ILE A 470 22.67 6.14 -10.63
C ILE A 470 22.24 7.52 -10.14
N ILE A 471 21.54 8.26 -10.98
CA ILE A 471 21.03 9.60 -10.69
C ILE A 471 19.52 9.51 -10.52
N VAL A 472 19.04 9.95 -9.36
CA VAL A 472 17.63 10.15 -9.03
C VAL A 472 17.36 11.64 -9.07
N ASP A 473 16.45 12.05 -9.94
CA ASP A 473 16.24 13.44 -10.33
C ASP A 473 14.74 13.69 -10.55
N GLY A 474 14.33 14.95 -10.69
CA GLY A 474 12.99 15.35 -11.08
C GLY A 474 12.83 15.54 -12.58
N ALA A 475 11.59 15.44 -13.06
CA ALA A 475 11.30 15.64 -14.46
C ALA A 475 11.62 17.08 -14.90
N GLU A 476 11.11 18.10 -14.19
CA GLU A 476 11.27 19.49 -14.62
C GLU A 476 11.47 20.51 -13.50
N ALA A 477 12.13 21.62 -13.84
CA ALA A 477 12.20 22.81 -13.02
C ALA A 477 10.80 23.38 -12.73
N SER A 478 10.29 23.15 -11.53
CA SER A 478 8.94 23.59 -11.14
C SER A 478 8.88 24.07 -9.70
N ASP A 479 8.10 25.13 -9.45
CA ASP A 479 7.75 25.55 -8.09
C ASP A 479 6.80 24.55 -7.41
N ASN A 480 6.22 23.62 -8.18
CA ASN A 480 5.42 22.51 -7.65
C ASN A 480 6.35 21.35 -7.27
N PRO A 481 6.53 21.02 -5.97
CA PRO A 481 7.40 19.92 -5.56
C PRO A 481 6.99 18.59 -6.20
N ALA A 482 5.70 18.36 -6.44
CA ALA A 482 5.22 17.14 -7.08
C ALA A 482 5.79 16.90 -8.50
N LEU A 483 6.34 17.91 -9.17
CA LEU A 483 6.96 17.78 -10.50
C LEU A 483 8.50 17.89 -10.47
N ASN A 484 9.07 18.23 -9.31
CA ASN A 484 10.44 18.71 -9.19
C ASN A 484 11.27 17.88 -8.20
N SER A 485 10.75 17.56 -7.02
CA SER A 485 11.49 16.82 -6.00
C SER A 485 10.59 16.21 -4.94
N GLY A 486 11.06 15.17 -4.28
CA GLY A 486 10.30 14.53 -3.21
C GLY A 486 10.94 13.25 -2.73
N ASP A 487 10.16 12.49 -1.98
CA ASP A 487 10.59 11.22 -1.42
C ASP A 487 10.59 10.13 -2.49
N TYR A 488 11.44 9.12 -2.33
CA TYR A 488 11.51 8.01 -3.26
C TYR A 488 12.04 6.73 -2.60
N ILE A 489 11.75 5.61 -3.26
CA ILE A 489 12.39 4.31 -3.04
C ILE A 489 13.21 3.97 -4.28
N LEU A 490 14.51 3.73 -4.12
CA LEU A 490 15.39 3.23 -5.17
C LEU A 490 15.72 1.77 -4.88
N SER A 491 15.55 0.91 -5.88
CA SER A 491 15.93 -0.50 -5.83
C SER A 491 16.88 -0.85 -6.98
N VAL A 492 17.83 -1.74 -6.70
CA VAL A 492 18.77 -2.27 -7.70
C VAL A 492 18.82 -3.78 -7.53
N GLU A 493 18.58 -4.52 -8.62
CA GLU A 493 18.52 -5.99 -8.61
C GLU A 493 19.38 -6.59 -9.74
N ASP A 494 19.99 -7.74 -9.46
CA ASP A 494 20.70 -8.54 -10.46
C ASP A 494 19.71 -9.57 -11.00
N CYS A 495 19.18 -9.30 -12.18
CA CYS A 495 18.22 -10.15 -12.84
C CYS A 495 18.87 -11.10 -13.86
N GLY A 496 20.20 -11.13 -14.00
CA GLY A 496 20.86 -12.11 -14.86
C GLY A 496 20.53 -11.93 -16.35
N SER A 497 20.09 -13.01 -17.00
CA SER A 497 19.55 -12.99 -18.36
C SER A 497 18.07 -12.58 -18.43
N LEU A 498 17.41 -12.32 -17.29
CA LEU A 498 15.97 -12.06 -17.22
C LEU A 498 15.59 -10.63 -17.67
N CYS A 499 16.52 -9.67 -17.60
CA CYS A 499 16.30 -8.27 -18.03
C CYS A 499 16.80 -7.95 -19.46
N SER A 500 17.44 -8.91 -20.13
CA SER A 500 17.93 -8.72 -21.51
C SER A 500 16.90 -9.09 -22.58
N ASP A 501 15.77 -9.65 -22.18
CA ASP A 501 14.65 -9.91 -23.05
C ASP A 501 13.46 -9.08 -22.52
N PRO A 502 12.77 -8.26 -23.35
CA PRO A 502 11.47 -7.74 -22.95
C PRO A 502 10.58 -8.92 -22.51
N PRO A 503 9.60 -8.73 -21.62
CA PRO A 503 8.71 -9.82 -21.19
C PRO A 503 8.26 -10.60 -22.43
N GLU A 504 8.47 -11.93 -22.41
CA GLU A 504 8.13 -12.79 -23.57
C GLU A 504 6.65 -12.61 -23.94
N SER A 505 5.81 -12.21 -22.97
CA SER A 505 4.40 -11.91 -23.17
C SER A 505 3.90 -10.84 -22.19
N ASN A 506 3.13 -9.88 -22.72
CA ASN A 506 2.32 -8.96 -21.92
C ASN A 506 0.90 -9.53 -21.84
N LEU A 507 0.22 -9.28 -20.71
CA LEU A 507 -1.19 -9.56 -20.51
C LEU A 507 -1.91 -8.26 -20.16
N ASP A 508 -2.64 -7.71 -21.12
CA ASP A 508 -3.41 -6.48 -20.92
C ASP A 508 -4.78 -6.82 -20.30
N VAL A 509 -4.94 -6.49 -19.01
CA VAL A 509 -6.08 -6.88 -18.17
C VAL A 509 -7.06 -5.72 -17.97
N MET A 510 -8.33 -5.98 -18.23
CA MET A 510 -9.43 -5.14 -17.74
C MET A 510 -9.95 -5.67 -16.40
N VAL A 511 -10.10 -4.81 -15.41
CA VAL A 511 -10.73 -5.15 -14.13
C VAL A 511 -12.15 -4.57 -14.06
N LEU A 512 -13.12 -5.43 -13.77
CA LEU A 512 -14.53 -5.10 -13.60
C LEU A 512 -14.95 -5.44 -12.17
N VAL A 513 -15.42 -4.45 -11.41
CA VAL A 513 -15.80 -4.61 -10.01
C VAL A 513 -17.30 -4.45 -9.85
N PHE A 514 -17.98 -5.55 -9.49
CA PHE A 514 -19.37 -5.53 -9.04
C PHE A 514 -19.43 -5.31 -7.54
N ASP A 515 -19.67 -4.06 -7.16
CA ASP A 515 -19.76 -3.63 -5.77
C ASP A 515 -20.91 -2.62 -5.62
N PRO A 516 -22.17 -3.11 -5.59
CA PRO A 516 -23.37 -2.28 -5.60
C PRO A 516 -23.45 -1.41 -4.35
N VAL A 517 -24.01 -0.22 -4.52
CA VAL A 517 -24.33 0.73 -3.44
C VAL A 517 -25.66 0.30 -2.84
N LEU A 518 -25.68 0.06 -1.53
CA LEU A 518 -26.85 -0.41 -0.80
C LEU A 518 -27.63 0.81 -0.28
N GLU A 519 -28.65 1.24 -1.03
CA GLU A 519 -29.37 2.49 -0.71
C GLU A 519 -30.10 2.40 0.65
N ALA A 520 -30.58 1.21 1.00
CA ALA A 520 -31.25 0.94 2.27
C ALA A 520 -30.31 0.98 3.49
N LEU A 521 -28.99 0.92 3.28
CA LEU A 521 -27.96 0.93 4.33
C LEU A 521 -27.11 2.20 4.31
N GLY A 522 -27.73 3.33 3.93
CA GLY A 522 -27.09 4.64 3.96
C GLY A 522 -26.19 4.94 2.75
N GLY A 523 -26.32 4.16 1.67
CA GLY A 523 -25.53 4.36 0.45
C GLY A 523 -24.10 3.84 0.54
N LEU A 524 -23.83 2.92 1.48
CA LEU A 524 -22.56 2.19 1.56
C LEU A 524 -22.49 1.12 0.47
N ARG A 525 -21.30 0.81 -0.02
CA ARG A 525 -21.08 -0.31 -0.94
C ARG A 525 -21.23 -1.65 -0.24
N LEU A 526 -21.58 -2.68 -1.01
CA LEU A 526 -21.72 -4.04 -0.53
C LEU A 526 -20.43 -4.53 0.15
N SER A 527 -19.26 -4.25 -0.43
CA SER A 527 -17.97 -4.59 0.17
C SER A 527 -17.75 -3.95 1.53
N GLU A 528 -18.13 -2.68 1.70
CA GLU A 528 -18.03 -1.94 2.97
C GLU A 528 -18.96 -2.54 4.02
N VAL A 529 -20.22 -2.78 3.67
CA VAL A 529 -21.21 -3.40 4.57
C VAL A 529 -20.78 -4.80 4.99
N MET A 530 -20.10 -5.53 4.12
CA MET A 530 -19.69 -6.91 4.37
C MET A 530 -18.27 -7.04 4.94
N GLY A 531 -17.52 -5.94 5.08
CA GLY A 531 -16.14 -5.93 5.56
C GLY A 531 -15.19 -6.71 4.64
N TRP A 532 -15.39 -6.64 3.33
CA TRP A 532 -14.58 -7.32 2.33
C TRP A 532 -13.34 -6.52 1.93
N ALA A 533 -12.33 -7.22 1.40
CA ALA A 533 -11.07 -6.60 1.00
C ALA A 533 -11.23 -5.73 -0.25
N ASP A 534 -10.39 -4.71 -0.38
CA ASP A 534 -10.38 -3.81 -1.53
C ASP A 534 -9.93 -4.54 -2.82
N PRO A 535 -10.78 -4.59 -3.87
CA PRO A 535 -10.46 -5.30 -5.11
C PRO A 535 -9.28 -4.71 -5.88
N VAL A 536 -8.92 -3.44 -5.65
CA VAL A 536 -7.73 -2.84 -6.25
C VAL A 536 -6.47 -3.47 -5.66
N SER A 537 -6.34 -3.41 -4.33
CA SER A 537 -5.22 -4.02 -3.60
C SER A 537 -5.06 -5.51 -3.93
N MET A 538 -6.17 -6.26 -4.00
CA MET A 538 -6.14 -7.68 -4.33
C MET A 538 -5.69 -7.95 -5.77
N SER A 539 -6.08 -7.11 -6.73
CA SER A 539 -5.64 -7.27 -8.13
C SER A 539 -4.14 -6.97 -8.27
N LEU A 540 -3.68 -5.88 -7.67
CA LEU A 540 -2.26 -5.50 -7.70
C LEU A 540 -1.39 -6.58 -7.06
N GLN A 541 -1.80 -7.08 -5.90
CA GLN A 541 -1.08 -8.15 -5.21
C GLN A 541 -1.11 -9.47 -6.02
N LEU A 542 -2.25 -9.82 -6.62
CA LEU A 542 -2.30 -10.99 -7.50
C LEU A 542 -1.34 -10.87 -8.69
N ALA A 543 -1.31 -9.71 -9.34
CA ALA A 543 -0.39 -9.46 -10.44
C ALA A 543 1.07 -9.58 -9.99
N GLU A 544 1.44 -8.97 -8.86
CA GLU A 544 2.77 -9.07 -8.28
C GLU A 544 3.18 -10.54 -8.05
N GLU A 545 2.30 -11.35 -7.46
CA GLU A 545 2.59 -12.76 -7.18
C GLU A 545 2.75 -13.59 -8.47
N LEU A 546 1.95 -13.29 -9.51
CA LEU A 546 2.05 -13.97 -10.81
C LEU A 546 3.30 -13.56 -11.59
N GLU A 547 3.63 -12.26 -11.62
CA GLU A 547 4.84 -11.74 -12.25
C GLU A 547 6.11 -12.27 -11.57
N ALA A 548 6.11 -12.32 -10.23
CA ALA A 548 7.20 -12.91 -9.45
C ALA A 548 7.36 -14.40 -9.75
N ALA A 549 6.25 -15.15 -9.81
CA ALA A 549 6.28 -16.58 -10.15
C ALA A 549 6.78 -16.83 -11.58
N ALA A 550 6.45 -15.95 -12.52
CA ALA A 550 6.94 -15.97 -13.90
C ALA A 550 8.40 -15.48 -14.03
N SER A 551 9.02 -15.00 -12.94
CA SER A 551 10.39 -14.50 -12.89
C SER A 551 10.68 -13.45 -13.97
N GLY A 552 9.76 -12.50 -14.13
CA GLY A 552 9.88 -11.37 -15.07
C GLY A 552 9.56 -11.69 -16.53
N THR A 553 9.20 -12.94 -16.87
CA THR A 553 8.83 -13.30 -18.27
C THR A 553 7.42 -12.88 -18.67
N VAL A 554 6.60 -12.51 -17.69
CA VAL A 554 5.21 -12.08 -17.86
C VAL A 554 5.06 -10.72 -17.22
N LYS A 555 4.41 -9.80 -17.93
CA LYS A 555 3.96 -8.52 -17.40
C LYS A 555 2.45 -8.41 -17.49
N ILE A 556 1.81 -8.06 -16.37
CA ILE A 556 0.37 -7.82 -16.31
C ILE A 556 0.15 -6.31 -16.29
N ASN A 557 -0.55 -5.81 -17.30
CA ASN A 557 -0.87 -4.39 -17.41
C ASN A 557 -2.36 -4.17 -17.14
N PHE A 558 -2.69 -3.36 -16.13
CA PHE A 558 -4.07 -2.96 -15.92
C PHE A 558 -4.46 -1.83 -16.87
N VAL A 559 -5.05 -2.18 -18.00
CA VAL A 559 -5.36 -1.23 -19.09
C VAL A 559 -6.72 -0.56 -18.94
N LYS A 560 -7.60 -1.11 -18.11
CA LYS A 560 -8.92 -0.52 -17.82
C LYS A 560 -9.46 -0.99 -16.47
N TRP A 561 -10.00 -0.03 -15.71
CA TRP A 561 -10.79 -0.28 -14.52
C TRP A 561 -12.24 0.14 -14.75
N ALA A 562 -13.19 -0.67 -14.30
CA ALA A 562 -14.61 -0.37 -14.38
C ALA A 562 -15.30 -0.75 -13.06
N TRP A 563 -15.89 0.23 -12.40
CA TRP A 563 -16.68 0.05 -11.19
C TRP A 563 -18.16 0.08 -11.53
N THR A 564 -18.93 -0.82 -10.94
CA THR A 564 -20.36 -0.92 -11.25
C THR A 564 -21.18 -0.83 -9.97
N ASN A 565 -22.10 0.15 -9.92
CA ASN A 565 -23.20 0.14 -8.97
C ASN A 565 -24.33 -0.76 -9.52
N ALA A 566 -24.10 -2.07 -9.52
CA ALA A 566 -25.09 -3.04 -10.01
C ALA A 566 -24.79 -4.43 -9.47
N PHE A 567 -25.81 -5.29 -9.45
CA PHE A 567 -25.63 -6.74 -9.43
C PHE A 567 -25.51 -7.27 -10.87
N PRO A 568 -24.68 -8.30 -11.12
CA PRO A 568 -24.61 -8.90 -12.44
C PRO A 568 -25.91 -9.61 -12.80
N GLN A 569 -26.30 -9.51 -14.07
CA GLN A 569 -27.45 -10.26 -14.59
C GLN A 569 -27.13 -11.75 -14.66
N GLN A 570 -28.04 -12.58 -14.18
CA GLN A 570 -28.01 -14.04 -14.31
C GLN A 570 -28.48 -14.46 -15.71
N ALA A 571 -28.13 -15.68 -16.13
CA ALA A 571 -28.39 -16.21 -17.47
C ALA A 571 -29.89 -16.36 -17.81
N ASP A 572 -30.77 -16.38 -16.80
CA ASP A 572 -32.23 -16.35 -16.98
C ASP A 572 -32.83 -14.95 -16.94
N GLY A 573 -31.98 -13.93 -16.83
CA GLY A 573 -32.32 -12.52 -16.81
C GLY A 573 -32.54 -11.95 -15.41
N PHE A 574 -32.47 -12.74 -14.35
CA PHE A 574 -32.61 -12.27 -12.96
C PHE A 574 -31.47 -11.31 -12.57
N VAL A 575 -31.80 -10.29 -11.80
CA VAL A 575 -30.84 -9.34 -11.21
C VAL A 575 -31.28 -9.13 -9.77
N TYR A 576 -30.36 -9.29 -8.81
CA TYR A 576 -30.68 -9.02 -7.41
C TYR A 576 -31.02 -7.54 -7.21
N SER A 577 -31.98 -7.28 -6.34
CA SER A 577 -32.04 -6.01 -5.60
C SER A 577 -31.19 -6.12 -4.33
N ASP A 578 -30.88 -4.99 -3.71
CA ASP A 578 -30.23 -4.92 -2.39
C ASP A 578 -30.95 -5.80 -1.37
N GLU A 579 -32.27 -5.71 -1.34
CA GLU A 579 -33.13 -6.38 -0.38
C GLU A 579 -33.11 -7.89 -0.59
N ASP A 580 -33.17 -8.35 -1.85
CA ASP A 580 -33.11 -9.77 -2.20
C ASP A 580 -31.75 -10.37 -1.84
N TYR A 581 -30.66 -9.64 -2.12
CA TYR A 581 -29.31 -10.12 -1.85
C TYR A 581 -29.02 -10.21 -0.35
N LEU A 582 -29.37 -9.16 0.42
CA LEU A 582 -29.16 -9.11 1.86
C LEU A 582 -30.06 -10.10 2.63
N ALA A 583 -31.20 -10.48 2.07
CA ALA A 583 -32.04 -11.52 2.66
C ALA A 583 -31.37 -12.92 2.63
N GLY A 584 -30.33 -13.11 1.81
CA GLY A 584 -29.65 -14.39 1.66
C GLY A 584 -30.48 -15.46 0.95
N GLU A 585 -31.51 -15.04 0.21
CA GLU A 585 -32.32 -15.93 -0.63
C GLU A 585 -31.69 -16.04 -2.02
N TRP A 586 -30.74 -16.96 -2.14
CA TRP A 586 -29.94 -17.11 -3.36
C TRP A 586 -30.76 -17.66 -4.54
N HIS A 587 -30.69 -16.96 -5.66
CA HIS A 587 -31.35 -17.32 -6.91
C HIS A 587 -30.69 -18.53 -7.58
N LEU A 588 -31.50 -19.36 -8.24
CA LEU A 588 -31.04 -20.46 -9.08
C LEU A 588 -31.75 -20.42 -10.44
N PRO A 589 -31.02 -20.61 -11.56
CA PRO A 589 -29.60 -20.98 -11.64
C PRO A 589 -28.64 -19.83 -11.33
N GLU A 590 -27.54 -20.15 -10.64
CA GLU A 590 -26.47 -19.21 -10.29
C GLU A 590 -25.41 -19.20 -11.40
N VAL A 591 -25.72 -18.53 -12.50
CA VAL A 591 -24.83 -18.42 -13.67
C VAL A 591 -24.99 -17.01 -14.24
N ALA A 592 -23.91 -16.24 -14.31
CA ALA A 592 -23.93 -14.90 -14.89
C ALA A 592 -24.20 -14.97 -16.41
N ASP A 593 -24.91 -13.97 -16.93
CA ASP A 593 -25.06 -13.77 -18.37
C ASP A 593 -23.78 -13.13 -18.94
N TYR A 594 -22.86 -13.98 -19.37
CA TYR A 594 -21.61 -13.55 -20.00
C TYR A 594 -21.83 -12.74 -21.29
N SER A 595 -22.90 -12.99 -22.06
CA SER A 595 -23.17 -12.21 -23.28
C SER A 595 -23.63 -10.80 -22.94
N TRP A 596 -24.44 -10.67 -21.88
CA TRP A 596 -24.82 -9.38 -21.32
C TRP A 596 -23.60 -8.63 -20.78
N LEU A 597 -22.72 -9.28 -20.00
CA LEU A 597 -21.49 -8.68 -19.46
C LEU A 597 -20.63 -8.08 -20.58
N LEU A 598 -20.36 -8.87 -21.62
CA LEU A 598 -19.52 -8.45 -22.74
C LEU A 598 -20.09 -7.23 -23.47
N SER A 599 -21.40 -7.20 -23.66
CA SER A 599 -22.09 -6.10 -24.37
C SER A 599 -22.24 -4.85 -23.51
N ARG A 600 -22.58 -5.00 -22.22
CA ARG A 600 -22.87 -3.90 -21.31
C ARG A 600 -21.64 -3.04 -21.03
N TYR A 601 -20.46 -3.66 -20.94
CA TYR A 601 -19.21 -2.99 -20.55
C TYR A 601 -18.25 -2.77 -21.71
N GLY A 602 -18.69 -3.04 -22.94
CA GLY A 602 -17.90 -2.85 -24.16
C GLY A 602 -16.64 -3.72 -24.21
N ILE A 603 -16.67 -4.90 -23.58
CA ILE A 603 -15.52 -5.80 -23.50
C ILE A 603 -15.23 -6.36 -24.89
N ARG A 604 -16.27 -6.68 -25.66
CA ARG A 604 -16.12 -7.19 -27.02
C ARG A 604 -15.27 -6.28 -27.90
N GLU A 605 -15.56 -4.98 -27.88
CA GLU A 605 -14.86 -3.99 -28.70
C GLU A 605 -13.40 -3.87 -28.28
N LEU A 606 -13.12 -3.89 -26.98
CA LEU A 606 -11.76 -3.81 -26.44
C LEU A 606 -10.94 -5.04 -26.85
N VAL A 607 -11.50 -6.23 -26.68
CA VAL A 607 -10.87 -7.50 -27.03
C VAL A 607 -10.61 -7.61 -28.53
N ASN A 608 -11.62 -7.34 -29.37
CA ASN A 608 -11.48 -7.45 -30.82
C ASN A 608 -10.51 -6.39 -31.38
N SER A 609 -10.32 -5.28 -30.69
CA SER A 609 -9.33 -4.26 -31.05
C SER A 609 -7.91 -4.56 -30.53
N GLY A 610 -7.71 -5.66 -29.79
CA GLY A 610 -6.43 -6.03 -29.19
C GLY A 610 -5.99 -5.09 -28.06
N LYS A 611 -6.94 -4.45 -27.37
CA LYS A 611 -6.68 -3.56 -26.23
C LYS A 611 -6.80 -4.25 -24.87
N VAL A 612 -7.39 -5.44 -24.84
CA VAL A 612 -7.61 -6.25 -23.64
C VAL A 612 -7.46 -7.71 -24.05
N ASP A 613 -6.62 -8.43 -23.34
CA ASP A 613 -6.37 -9.87 -23.53
C ASP A 613 -7.20 -10.71 -22.54
N GLU A 614 -7.46 -10.15 -21.35
CA GLU A 614 -8.13 -10.85 -20.26
C GLU A 614 -8.99 -9.91 -19.40
N VAL A 615 -10.05 -10.46 -18.79
CA VAL A 615 -10.94 -9.72 -17.89
C VAL A 615 -10.94 -10.33 -16.51
N TRP A 616 -10.65 -9.52 -15.49
CA TRP A 616 -10.79 -9.89 -14.08
C TRP A 616 -12.07 -9.28 -13.53
N VAL A 617 -12.98 -10.12 -13.04
CA VAL A 617 -14.26 -9.68 -12.48
C VAL A 617 -14.28 -9.99 -11.00
N TRP A 618 -14.33 -8.94 -10.18
CA TRP A 618 -14.54 -9.05 -8.74
C TRP A 618 -16.03 -8.98 -8.43
N GLY A 619 -16.55 -9.95 -7.71
CA GLY A 619 -17.97 -10.00 -7.34
C GLY A 619 -18.25 -10.75 -6.05
N GLY A 620 -19.39 -10.45 -5.44
CA GLY A 620 -19.86 -11.12 -4.23
C GLY A 620 -20.25 -12.59 -4.47
N PRO A 621 -20.42 -13.38 -3.39
CA PRO A 621 -21.05 -14.70 -3.47
C PRO A 621 -22.36 -14.65 -4.26
N HIS A 622 -22.71 -15.73 -4.95
CA HIS A 622 -23.98 -15.86 -5.67
C HIS A 622 -24.18 -14.92 -6.86
N PHE A 623 -23.10 -14.28 -7.35
CA PHE A 623 -23.12 -13.47 -8.56
C PHE A 623 -23.08 -14.29 -9.85
N GLY A 624 -22.96 -15.63 -9.77
CA GLY A 624 -22.96 -16.51 -10.94
C GLY A 624 -21.67 -16.51 -11.75
N LEU A 625 -20.60 -15.90 -11.23
CA LEU A 625 -19.29 -15.87 -11.86
C LEU A 625 -18.56 -17.19 -11.59
N ALA A 626 -18.33 -17.98 -12.64
CA ALA A 626 -17.37 -19.08 -12.57
C ALA A 626 -15.94 -18.52 -12.47
N GLY A 627 -15.06 -19.20 -11.71
CA GLY A 627 -13.77 -18.62 -11.36
C GLY A 627 -12.78 -18.46 -12.51
N ALA A 628 -12.94 -19.25 -13.59
CA ALA A 628 -12.25 -19.06 -14.85
C ALA A 628 -13.13 -19.57 -16.00
N THR A 629 -13.46 -18.69 -16.94
CA THR A 629 -14.33 -18.99 -18.09
C THR A 629 -13.65 -18.58 -19.38
N MET A 630 -13.31 -19.56 -20.23
CA MET A 630 -12.86 -19.27 -21.59
C MET A 630 -14.06 -19.01 -22.50
N MET A 631 -13.97 -17.97 -23.33
CA MET A 631 -15.05 -17.56 -24.22
C MET A 631 -14.52 -17.23 -25.60
N GLY A 632 -15.28 -17.52 -26.65
CA GLY A 632 -14.90 -17.21 -28.02
C GLY A 632 -15.95 -17.62 -29.05
N ALA A 633 -15.63 -17.44 -30.33
CA ALA A 633 -16.49 -17.86 -31.44
C ALA A 633 -16.68 -19.39 -31.45
N SER A 634 -15.60 -20.15 -31.26
CA SER A 634 -15.58 -21.59 -31.17
C SER A 634 -14.44 -22.09 -30.28
N ASP A 635 -14.42 -23.40 -30.02
CA ASP A 635 -13.31 -24.13 -29.40
C ASP A 635 -12.92 -23.64 -28.00
N SER A 636 -13.85 -23.00 -27.27
CA SER A 636 -13.69 -22.71 -25.84
C SER A 636 -13.94 -23.98 -25.02
N TYR A 637 -13.04 -24.26 -24.07
CA TYR A 637 -13.05 -25.46 -23.25
C TYR A 637 -13.16 -25.16 -21.75
N TRP A 638 -13.25 -26.23 -20.96
CA TRP A 638 -13.43 -26.16 -19.51
C TRP A 638 -12.15 -25.70 -18.81
N LEU A 639 -12.26 -24.68 -17.97
CA LEU A 639 -11.21 -24.25 -17.03
C LEU A 639 -11.69 -24.50 -15.59
N LEU A 640 -12.23 -23.48 -14.94
CA LEU A 640 -12.99 -23.59 -13.69
C LEU A 640 -14.47 -23.23 -13.92
N GLY A 641 -14.93 -23.48 -15.14
CA GLY A 641 -16.24 -23.14 -15.66
C GLY A 641 -16.38 -23.66 -17.09
N PRO A 642 -17.62 -23.83 -17.58
CA PRO A 642 -17.86 -24.29 -18.94
C PRO A 642 -17.40 -23.22 -19.94
N GLY A 643 -16.67 -23.64 -20.98
CA GLY A 643 -16.31 -22.76 -22.07
C GLY A 643 -17.56 -22.23 -22.80
N VAL A 644 -17.61 -20.92 -23.06
CA VAL A 644 -18.75 -20.25 -23.70
C VAL A 644 -18.43 -20.01 -25.18
N ASN A 645 -19.11 -20.75 -26.05
CA ASN A 645 -18.95 -20.65 -27.51
C ASN A 645 -20.08 -19.82 -28.14
N GLY A 646 -19.87 -19.37 -29.39
CA GLY A 646 -20.85 -18.60 -30.15
C GLY A 646 -20.92 -17.13 -29.74
N VAL A 647 -19.90 -16.65 -29.04
CA VAL A 647 -19.71 -15.24 -28.72
C VAL A 647 -18.95 -14.59 -29.87
N ASP A 648 -19.40 -13.41 -30.32
CA ASP A 648 -18.80 -12.67 -31.44
C ASP A 648 -17.51 -11.95 -30.99
N LEU A 649 -16.48 -12.77 -30.74
CA LEU A 649 -15.12 -12.35 -30.44
C LEU A 649 -14.20 -12.87 -31.54
N ASP A 650 -13.26 -12.02 -31.98
CA ASP A 650 -12.29 -12.35 -33.02
C ASP A 650 -11.22 -13.34 -32.52
N GLN A 651 -11.03 -13.39 -31.20
CA GLN A 651 -10.13 -14.29 -30.49
C GLN A 651 -10.78 -14.82 -29.21
N ARG A 652 -10.26 -15.92 -28.67
CA ARG A 652 -10.69 -16.41 -27.35
C ARG A 652 -10.21 -15.44 -26.27
N ILE A 653 -10.97 -15.33 -25.19
CA ILE A 653 -10.58 -14.62 -23.97
C ILE A 653 -10.87 -15.47 -22.75
N ILE A 654 -10.19 -15.16 -21.66
CA ILE A 654 -10.52 -15.70 -20.34
C ILE A 654 -11.16 -14.57 -19.52
N LEU A 655 -12.25 -14.90 -18.84
CA LEU A 655 -12.81 -14.07 -17.78
C LEU A 655 -12.60 -14.79 -16.45
N MET A 656 -11.84 -14.16 -15.57
CA MET A 656 -11.55 -14.64 -14.21
C MET A 656 -12.60 -14.09 -13.25
N GLY A 657 -13.34 -14.97 -12.59
CA GLY A 657 -14.34 -14.60 -11.59
C GLY A 657 -13.76 -14.68 -10.18
N PHE A 658 -13.31 -13.55 -9.63
CA PHE A 658 -12.71 -13.53 -8.30
C PHE A 658 -13.73 -13.21 -7.21
N PRO A 659 -13.75 -14.00 -6.12
CA PRO A 659 -14.66 -13.76 -5.02
C PRO A 659 -14.19 -12.56 -4.17
N LEU A 660 -14.96 -11.48 -4.19
CA LEU A 660 -14.69 -10.24 -3.44
C LEU A 660 -14.63 -10.48 -1.92
N HIS A 661 -15.32 -11.50 -1.43
CA HIS A 661 -15.36 -11.90 -0.02
C HIS A 661 -14.13 -12.68 0.47
N ARG A 662 -13.14 -12.95 -0.41
CA ARG A 662 -11.91 -13.67 -0.05
C ARG A 662 -10.70 -12.77 -0.17
N THR A 663 -9.56 -13.28 0.28
CA THR A 663 -8.26 -12.61 0.16
C THR A 663 -7.61 -12.95 -1.18
N VAL A 664 -6.47 -12.33 -1.47
CA VAL A 664 -5.60 -12.67 -2.62
C VAL A 664 -5.30 -14.17 -2.73
N GLU A 665 -5.28 -14.90 -1.60
CA GLU A 665 -5.12 -16.36 -1.55
C GLU A 665 -6.19 -17.08 -2.38
N GLY A 666 -7.45 -16.67 -2.25
CA GLY A 666 -8.55 -17.24 -3.03
C GLY A 666 -8.47 -16.89 -4.51
N ALA A 667 -7.96 -15.71 -4.85
CA ALA A 667 -7.74 -15.29 -6.23
C ALA A 667 -6.60 -16.07 -6.88
N LEU A 668 -5.49 -16.28 -6.15
CA LEU A 668 -4.36 -17.09 -6.59
C LEU A 668 -4.76 -18.57 -6.77
N HIS A 669 -5.57 -19.11 -5.86
CA HIS A 669 -6.16 -20.46 -5.99
C HIS A 669 -7.00 -20.57 -7.26
N THR A 670 -7.87 -19.57 -7.51
CA THR A 670 -8.71 -19.51 -8.71
C THR A 670 -7.88 -19.44 -9.99
N PHE A 671 -6.79 -18.67 -9.98
CA PHE A 671 -5.84 -18.63 -11.09
C PHE A 671 -5.11 -19.97 -11.28
N GLY A 672 -4.79 -20.66 -10.20
CA GLY A 672 -4.25 -22.02 -10.24
C GLY A 672 -5.14 -22.98 -11.04
N HIS A 673 -6.45 -22.93 -10.85
CA HIS A 673 -7.38 -23.76 -11.63
C HIS A 673 -7.43 -23.42 -13.12
N ARG A 674 -7.22 -22.15 -13.50
CA ARG A 674 -7.00 -21.80 -14.91
C ARG A 674 -5.79 -22.55 -15.45
N ILE A 675 -4.67 -22.56 -14.72
CA ILE A 675 -3.45 -23.26 -15.12
C ILE A 675 -3.75 -24.75 -15.29
N GLU A 676 -4.42 -25.37 -14.31
CA GLU A 676 -4.79 -26.79 -14.39
C GLU A 676 -5.66 -27.11 -15.61
N GLY A 677 -6.68 -26.28 -15.89
CA GLY A 677 -7.56 -26.45 -17.04
C GLY A 677 -6.83 -26.28 -18.38
N ILE A 678 -5.96 -25.27 -18.51
CA ILE A 678 -5.15 -25.06 -19.70
C ILE A 678 -4.19 -26.23 -19.92
N MET A 679 -3.44 -26.63 -18.90
CA MET A 679 -2.44 -27.68 -19.05
C MET A 679 -3.08 -29.05 -19.31
N ALA A 680 -4.24 -29.34 -18.72
CA ALA A 680 -5.01 -30.53 -19.04
C ALA A 680 -5.49 -30.54 -20.51
N HIS A 681 -5.87 -29.38 -21.06
CA HIS A 681 -6.19 -29.26 -22.49
C HIS A 681 -4.96 -29.47 -23.37
N VAL A 682 -3.86 -28.77 -23.07
CA VAL A 682 -2.60 -28.82 -23.82
C VAL A 682 -2.10 -30.25 -23.93
N TYR A 683 -2.09 -31.01 -22.83
CA TYR A 683 -1.65 -32.41 -22.84
C TYR A 683 -2.74 -33.41 -23.25
N GLY A 684 -3.98 -32.95 -23.42
CA GLY A 684 -5.13 -33.73 -23.90
C GLY A 684 -5.79 -34.62 -22.84
N SER A 685 -5.23 -34.69 -21.64
CA SER A 685 -5.73 -35.42 -20.49
C SER A 685 -5.17 -34.87 -19.19
N TRP A 686 -5.80 -35.25 -18.09
CA TRP A 686 -5.21 -35.18 -16.77
C TRP A 686 -5.57 -36.47 -16.04
N ASP A 687 -4.72 -37.47 -16.25
CA ASP A 687 -4.95 -38.83 -15.80
C ASP A 687 -3.90 -39.19 -14.74
N ASN A 688 -4.29 -39.89 -13.69
CA ASN A 688 -3.37 -40.30 -12.62
C ASN A 688 -2.49 -41.50 -13.04
N GLU A 689 -1.99 -41.49 -14.28
CA GLU A 689 -1.22 -42.55 -14.96
C GLU A 689 0.23 -42.14 -15.27
N LEU A 690 0.62 -40.89 -14.97
CA LEU A 690 1.97 -40.33 -15.23
C LEU A 690 2.38 -40.41 -16.70
N SER A 691 1.42 -40.31 -17.62
CA SER A 691 1.59 -40.62 -19.04
C SER A 691 2.31 -39.54 -19.82
N HIS A 692 2.19 -38.29 -19.38
CA HIS A 692 2.82 -37.11 -19.95
C HIS A 692 3.30 -36.15 -18.85
N ALA A 693 3.97 -35.07 -19.24
CA ALA A 693 4.60 -34.15 -18.30
C ALA A 693 3.61 -33.50 -17.32
N TRP A 694 2.39 -33.16 -17.77
CA TRP A 694 1.36 -32.63 -16.85
C TRP A 694 0.94 -33.62 -15.74
N ASP A 695 0.71 -34.90 -16.07
CA ASP A 695 0.42 -35.94 -15.06
C ASP A 695 1.60 -36.09 -14.07
N GLN A 696 2.83 -36.00 -14.58
CA GLN A 696 4.04 -36.10 -13.76
C GLN A 696 4.20 -34.89 -12.84
N PHE A 697 3.95 -33.66 -13.32
CA PHE A 697 4.03 -32.43 -12.54
C PHE A 697 3.02 -32.43 -11.38
N THR A 698 1.82 -32.95 -11.65
CA THR A 698 0.71 -32.98 -10.70
C THR A 698 0.71 -34.17 -9.74
N ALA A 699 1.68 -35.07 -9.86
CA ALA A 699 1.77 -36.26 -9.02
C ALA A 699 1.97 -35.93 -7.54
N ILE A 700 1.21 -36.62 -6.67
CA ILE A 700 1.31 -36.52 -5.21
C ILE A 700 1.65 -37.86 -4.57
N GLU A 701 2.27 -37.84 -3.39
CA GLU A 701 2.73 -39.04 -2.66
C GLU A 701 1.58 -40.00 -2.34
N LYS A 702 0.39 -39.46 -2.08
CA LYS A 702 -0.81 -40.24 -1.74
C LYS A 702 -1.18 -41.23 -2.86
N ASP A 703 -1.07 -40.78 -4.10
CA ASP A 703 -1.53 -41.54 -5.27
C ASP A 703 -0.36 -42.25 -5.98
N HIS A 704 0.84 -41.65 -5.91
CA HIS A 704 2.08 -42.17 -6.49
C HIS A 704 3.22 -42.17 -5.47
N PRO A 705 3.26 -43.14 -4.52
CA PRO A 705 4.28 -43.17 -3.48
C PRO A 705 5.72 -43.20 -4.02
N GLY A 706 6.54 -42.27 -3.55
CA GLY A 706 7.94 -42.08 -3.95
C GLY A 706 8.13 -41.40 -5.31
N GLN A 707 7.05 -40.91 -5.93
CA GLN A 707 7.05 -40.25 -7.24
C GLN A 707 6.30 -38.91 -7.21
N ALA A 708 6.21 -38.28 -6.04
CA ALA A 708 5.60 -36.96 -5.92
C ALA A 708 6.40 -35.91 -6.70
N ALA A 709 5.70 -34.94 -7.28
CA ALA A 709 6.25 -33.78 -7.95
C ALA A 709 5.72 -32.52 -7.26
N CYS A 710 5.10 -31.57 -7.98
CA CYS A 710 4.60 -30.32 -7.42
C CYS A 710 3.19 -30.44 -6.84
N GLY A 711 2.40 -31.39 -7.31
CA GLY A 711 1.01 -31.58 -6.89
C GLY A 711 0.03 -30.69 -7.65
N THR A 712 -1.10 -30.41 -7.04
CA THR A 712 -2.25 -29.69 -7.63
C THR A 712 -2.62 -28.52 -6.75
N VAL A 713 -3.46 -27.61 -7.24
CA VAL A 713 -3.95 -26.45 -6.47
C VAL A 713 -4.56 -26.90 -5.13
N HIS A 714 -5.24 -28.04 -5.08
CA HIS A 714 -5.86 -28.60 -3.86
C HIS A 714 -4.95 -29.51 -3.04
N TYR A 715 -3.95 -30.13 -3.66
CA TYR A 715 -3.14 -31.19 -3.06
C TYR A 715 -1.65 -30.89 -3.20
N PRO A 716 -0.98 -30.47 -2.12
CA PRO A 716 0.48 -30.42 -2.11
C PRO A 716 1.09 -31.81 -2.28
N PRO A 717 2.41 -31.92 -2.57
CA PRO A 717 3.07 -33.21 -2.81
C PRO A 717 2.87 -34.23 -1.68
N ASN A 718 2.75 -33.75 -0.44
CA ASN A 718 2.51 -34.55 0.76
C ASN A 718 1.04 -34.54 1.23
N GLY A 719 0.12 -33.95 0.47
CA GLY A 719 -1.27 -33.79 0.84
C GLY A 719 -2.01 -35.13 0.91
N VAL A 720 -2.69 -35.39 2.03
CA VAL A 720 -3.50 -36.62 2.21
C VAL A 720 -5.01 -36.39 1.97
N SER A 721 -5.43 -35.13 2.05
CA SER A 721 -6.79 -34.66 1.81
C SER A 721 -6.75 -33.30 1.09
N ASP A 722 -7.89 -32.88 0.57
CA ASP A 722 -8.05 -31.54 -0.02
C ASP A 722 -7.69 -30.46 1.02
N GLY A 723 -6.99 -29.42 0.57
CA GLY A 723 -6.59 -28.27 1.40
C GLY A 723 -5.51 -28.57 2.45
N ASN A 724 -4.81 -29.70 2.33
CA ASN A 724 -3.88 -30.18 3.36
C ASN A 724 -2.49 -29.52 3.30
N TYR A 725 -2.44 -28.20 3.13
CA TYR A 725 -1.23 -27.41 2.92
C TYR A 725 -0.28 -27.35 4.13
N ALA A 726 -0.81 -27.50 5.35
CA ALA A 726 -0.01 -27.39 6.58
C ALA A 726 0.67 -28.72 7.00
N ASN A 727 0.62 -29.77 6.18
CA ASN A 727 1.09 -31.09 6.59
C ASN A 727 2.61 -31.10 6.84
N PRO A 728 3.07 -31.42 8.06
CA PRO A 728 4.51 -31.43 8.37
C PRO A 728 5.22 -32.71 7.89
N GLY A 729 4.48 -33.72 7.41
CA GLY A 729 5.07 -34.97 6.92
C GLY A 729 5.83 -34.74 5.62
N ALA A 730 7.16 -34.84 5.66
CA ALA A 730 7.99 -34.64 4.48
C ALA A 730 7.99 -35.85 3.53
N VAL A 731 7.92 -35.58 2.23
CA VAL A 731 7.96 -36.58 1.16
C VAL A 731 9.03 -36.21 0.12
N PRO A 732 9.70 -37.18 -0.52
CA PRO A 732 10.60 -36.89 -1.63
C PRO A 732 9.79 -36.37 -2.83
N SER A 733 10.16 -35.20 -3.34
CA SER A 733 9.49 -34.53 -4.46
C SER A 733 10.50 -34.07 -5.50
N THR A 734 10.16 -34.19 -6.79
CA THR A 734 10.95 -33.62 -7.89
C THR A 734 10.61 -32.16 -8.19
N CYS A 735 9.73 -31.50 -7.42
CA CYS A 735 9.14 -30.21 -7.79
C CYS A 735 10.18 -29.13 -8.12
N GLU A 736 11.26 -29.03 -7.33
CA GLU A 736 12.33 -28.05 -7.53
C GLU A 736 13.11 -28.22 -8.85
N GLU A 737 12.98 -29.37 -9.53
CA GLU A 737 13.58 -29.57 -10.86
C GLU A 737 12.73 -29.02 -12.01
N TRP A 738 11.41 -28.88 -11.81
CA TRP A 738 10.46 -28.57 -12.88
C TRP A 738 10.69 -27.26 -13.63
N PRO A 739 11.24 -26.19 -13.02
CA PRO A 739 11.69 -25.02 -13.78
C PRO A 739 12.64 -25.35 -14.95
N ASN A 740 13.39 -26.45 -14.85
CA ASN A 740 14.37 -26.92 -15.85
C ASN A 740 13.79 -27.94 -16.86
N TYR A 741 12.49 -28.25 -16.83
CA TYR A 741 11.86 -29.15 -17.81
C TYR A 741 12.21 -28.69 -19.23
N PRO A 742 12.68 -29.58 -20.14
CA PRO A 742 12.58 -31.04 -20.10
C PRO A 742 13.79 -31.76 -19.50
N GLU A 743 14.84 -31.03 -19.10
CA GLU A 743 16.11 -31.60 -18.63
C GLU A 743 16.03 -31.99 -17.14
N LEU A 744 15.08 -32.86 -16.80
CA LEU A 744 14.87 -33.38 -15.45
C LEU A 744 15.86 -34.50 -15.13
N THR A 745 16.55 -34.43 -13.99
CA THR A 745 17.55 -35.44 -13.60
C THR A 745 16.99 -36.51 -12.66
N GLY A 746 15.80 -36.28 -12.12
CA GLY A 746 15.14 -37.13 -11.14
C GLY A 746 15.66 -36.93 -9.71
N VAL A 747 16.35 -35.81 -9.44
CA VAL A 747 16.75 -35.45 -8.07
C VAL A 747 15.49 -35.02 -7.31
N THR A 748 15.34 -35.59 -6.12
CA THR A 748 14.24 -35.26 -5.21
C THR A 748 14.74 -34.48 -4.00
N THR A 749 13.98 -33.47 -3.58
CA THR A 749 14.12 -32.84 -2.25
C THR A 749 12.97 -33.26 -1.34
N ASN A 750 13.22 -33.29 -0.03
CA ASN A 750 12.15 -33.59 0.92
C ASN A 750 11.34 -32.32 1.17
N VAL A 751 10.08 -32.32 0.71
CA VAL A 751 9.17 -31.16 0.84
C VAL A 751 8.02 -31.44 1.79
N SER A 752 7.55 -30.40 2.47
CA SER A 752 6.42 -30.45 3.41
C SER A 752 5.78 -29.06 3.57
N GLY A 753 4.78 -28.94 4.45
CA GLY A 753 4.26 -27.65 4.92
C GLY A 753 5.33 -26.67 5.36
N ASN A 754 6.45 -27.14 5.90
CA ASN A 754 7.57 -26.27 6.31
C ASN A 754 8.40 -25.72 5.14
N THR A 755 8.28 -26.32 3.95
CA THR A 755 8.99 -25.86 2.75
C THR A 755 8.42 -24.53 2.28
N TRP A 756 7.10 -24.38 2.26
CA TRP A 756 6.42 -23.13 1.90
C TRP A 756 6.02 -22.28 3.11
N GLY A 757 5.69 -22.89 4.26
CA GLY A 757 5.27 -22.19 5.48
C GLY A 757 6.39 -21.49 6.27
N ALA A 758 7.56 -21.27 5.67
CA ALA A 758 8.71 -20.63 6.33
C ALA A 758 8.61 -19.09 6.38
N SER A 759 7.69 -18.49 5.63
CA SER A 759 7.46 -17.04 5.64
C SER A 759 6.25 -16.67 6.50
N THR A 760 6.31 -15.48 7.11
CA THR A 760 5.29 -14.93 8.00
C THR A 760 4.12 -14.25 7.26
N ILE A 761 4.17 -14.22 5.93
CA ILE A 761 3.17 -13.56 5.08
C ILE A 761 2.19 -14.62 4.56
N GLY A 762 0.90 -14.47 4.86
CA GLY A 762 -0.16 -15.36 4.37
C GLY A 762 -0.25 -16.72 5.07
N GLY A 763 -1.30 -17.49 4.76
CA GLY A 763 -1.52 -18.84 5.28
C GLY A 763 -0.71 -19.91 4.55
N PHE A 764 -0.74 -21.14 5.03
CA PHE A 764 -0.07 -22.26 4.35
C PHE A 764 -0.55 -22.48 2.91
N GLU A 765 -1.81 -22.18 2.62
CA GLU A 765 -2.39 -22.27 1.28
C GLU A 765 -1.75 -21.25 0.33
N PHE A 766 -1.79 -19.96 0.69
CA PHE A 766 -1.16 -18.90 -0.10
C PHE A 766 0.29 -19.23 -0.43
N GLN A 767 1.05 -19.63 0.59
CA GLN A 767 2.48 -19.91 0.43
C GLN A 767 2.74 -21.16 -0.40
N TYR A 768 1.89 -22.19 -0.26
CA TYR A 768 1.94 -23.36 -1.14
C TYR A 768 1.68 -22.97 -2.58
N LEU A 769 0.63 -22.19 -2.86
CA LEU A 769 0.28 -21.78 -4.22
C LEU A 769 1.38 -20.94 -4.87
N ARG A 770 1.98 -20.01 -4.12
CA ARG A 770 3.16 -19.27 -4.60
C ARG A 770 4.32 -20.19 -4.96
N TRP A 771 4.62 -21.16 -4.08
CA TRP A 771 5.66 -22.16 -4.34
C TRP A 771 5.31 -23.04 -5.54
N TRP A 772 4.06 -23.47 -5.68
CA TRP A 772 3.59 -24.33 -6.75
C TRP A 772 3.65 -23.64 -8.12
N ILE A 773 3.10 -22.42 -8.23
CA ILE A 773 3.14 -21.62 -9.47
C ILE A 773 4.58 -21.23 -9.81
N GLY A 774 5.40 -20.86 -8.82
CA GLY A 774 6.81 -20.52 -9.03
C GLY A 774 7.69 -21.67 -9.55
N ASN A 775 7.24 -22.93 -9.40
CA ASN A 775 7.93 -24.10 -9.93
C ASN A 775 7.46 -24.53 -11.33
N LEU A 776 6.60 -23.74 -11.99
CA LEU A 776 6.20 -24.02 -13.36
C LEU A 776 7.40 -23.99 -14.33
N PRO A 777 7.42 -24.88 -15.34
CA PRO A 777 8.43 -24.90 -16.39
C PRO A 777 8.57 -23.57 -17.14
N ARG A 778 9.82 -23.17 -17.36
CA ARG A 778 10.17 -21.88 -18.00
C ARG A 778 11.34 -21.98 -18.99
N SER A 779 11.79 -23.19 -19.31
CA SER A 779 12.91 -23.37 -20.23
C SER A 779 12.46 -23.15 -21.67
N THR A 780 13.37 -22.69 -22.53
CA THR A 780 13.07 -22.48 -23.95
C THR A 780 13.02 -23.79 -24.74
N GLY A 781 12.43 -23.73 -25.93
CA GLY A 781 12.35 -24.86 -26.86
C GLY A 781 11.08 -25.70 -26.72
N GLU A 782 11.08 -26.84 -27.41
CA GLU A 782 9.92 -27.74 -27.49
C GLU A 782 10.34 -29.18 -27.22
N THR A 783 9.46 -29.92 -26.55
CA THR A 783 9.54 -31.37 -26.31
C THR A 783 8.20 -31.99 -26.62
N ASP A 784 8.20 -33.11 -27.37
CA ASP A 784 6.97 -33.80 -27.76
C ASP A 784 5.91 -32.87 -28.42
N GLU A 785 6.37 -31.94 -29.26
CA GLU A 785 5.55 -30.92 -29.94
C GLU A 785 4.85 -29.93 -28.98
N LYS A 786 5.32 -29.83 -27.73
CA LYS A 786 4.85 -28.90 -26.70
C LYS A 786 5.98 -27.97 -26.26
N GLN A 787 5.64 -26.71 -25.95
CA GLN A 787 6.56 -25.72 -25.42
C GLN A 787 7.08 -26.17 -24.05
N ASN A 788 8.38 -26.02 -23.86
CA ASN A 788 9.02 -26.27 -22.57
C ASN A 788 8.71 -25.16 -21.55
N ASN A 789 8.44 -23.93 -22.02
CA ASN A 789 7.99 -22.82 -21.19
C ASN A 789 6.46 -22.84 -21.11
N TRP A 790 5.92 -23.24 -19.96
CA TRP A 790 4.48 -23.37 -19.78
C TRP A 790 3.77 -22.03 -19.60
N TRP A 791 4.49 -20.97 -19.22
CA TRP A 791 3.92 -19.62 -19.14
C TRP A 791 3.38 -19.12 -20.47
N ARG A 792 3.90 -19.62 -21.60
CA ARG A 792 3.37 -19.32 -22.94
C ARG A 792 1.95 -19.83 -23.14
N TYR A 793 1.61 -21.01 -22.60
CA TYR A 793 0.24 -21.51 -22.62
C TYR A 793 -0.67 -20.75 -21.65
N ILE A 794 -0.12 -20.42 -20.48
CA ILE A 794 -0.89 -19.82 -19.39
C ILE A 794 -1.31 -18.40 -19.77
N ILE A 795 -0.40 -17.60 -20.35
CA ILE A 795 -0.62 -16.19 -20.69
C ILE A 795 -1.12 -16.02 -22.13
N ASP A 796 -0.47 -16.66 -23.11
CA ASP A 796 -0.82 -16.58 -24.53
C ASP A 796 -1.52 -17.88 -25.01
N PHE A 797 -2.68 -18.14 -24.39
CA PHE A 797 -3.55 -19.29 -24.70
C PHE A 797 -4.24 -19.19 -26.08
N VAL A 798 -4.01 -18.09 -26.82
CA VAL A 798 -4.54 -17.91 -28.18
C VAL A 798 -3.52 -18.42 -29.21
N SER A 799 -2.23 -18.15 -29.00
CA SER A 799 -1.19 -18.49 -29.96
C SER A 799 -0.60 -19.88 -29.78
N TYR A 800 -0.61 -20.43 -28.56
CA TYR A 800 0.12 -21.65 -28.23
C TYR A 800 -0.76 -22.88 -27.93
N ASP A 801 -2.05 -22.68 -27.69
CA ASP A 801 -3.03 -23.76 -27.43
C ASP A 801 -3.33 -24.63 -28.67
#